data_AF-A0A8H4U9C9-F1
#
_entry.id   AF-A0A8H4U9C9-F1
#
_cell.length_a   1.000
_cell.length_b   1.000
_cell.length_c   1.000
_cell.angle_alpha   90.00
_cell.angle_beta   90.00
_cell.angle_gamma   90.00
#
_symmetry.space_group_name_H-M   'P 1'
#
loop_
_entity.id
_entity.type
_entity.pdbx_description
1 polymer ?
#
loop_
_entity_poly.entity_id
_entity_poly.type
_entity_poly.pdbx_seq_one_letter_code
_entity_poly.pdbx_strand_id
1 'polypeptide(L)'
;MTVSKYRSRARGETTKRLVAQLVNEGLATLSLAIDDKDSCSLRARITGQDSAAQWMTLPINNGLSSTHHLRPNDLQLPVTLFSDNKETIEDDPGSVFAFTAAWFLCDEKTKTAIVAELRNSAAMLEKWMELESNRPVLDVNSSFLDWETSLVSGHPTHPFHRTCFASSLLEPVGANHLPAMLHPSLSFFAIPRSSVWLFGPFVNLIEPLLRTLGIPCSNDGETNITVPCLSQHLPALLHFFPEASVIKTIPNCAVAQAAMRTVSVPGYAYDLKMSLACLITSALRVLPCWSAATAPTMTFLLKRLLPPELWLFGEWPKGGYRTYAEILFNLHATTDKARWHKMYIECLLPLALDPLRRHGVGFEFHAQNAVVQVCQKTKVIKGFAISDLAGVKLHGPTLQAQGHDLTGLEAATTNAIHEVWNRVHHALIQNHVGYMLYALGLDREGWAVVRSVLRNVLANDGDSVGGRLVENTAPYGELSGAARQLSPYPDVLPPEFLKSLELFHESLALALGNIIGRWWKDTAAVFPGRMPLEPRVEALLQWIDRGSDKVFIRPYKGNQGNLRPDILIPAEEDEGIPRFKVCEINGRFPISFLHLAASSYQALADTEWHNPSMRPATDHNKLFDGLFELFNPSVPIHFVGETSDFPPDSPLFGLLEQRTGMRPRSVKPSSLRLIPSETFPTGFALYCLWGADINVRKRPANLLSINEELLEELHQVGLQLYDFELFALAPEMVRQIAMRSVNDPRIVFIAHDKRILGIILQELDALVHKHGAITCAQAQLLRDGIVPTILPCSPELKALLASRDVTNKDNFILKPFRLARGSGIQPGKDLASSEWCSVLEAMQKVDFRSETTQYLLQPLLQLRSVNWFWDEQRKVRKSRMVGTYFSVHGRFVGLGMWRTASVSEDIISASTKDATVVLSVVYVE
;
A
#
# COMPACT_ATOMS: atom_id res chain seq x y z
N MET A 1 -14.58 -49.10 -21.89
CA MET A 1 -15.11 -49.14 -20.51
C MET A 1 -14.89 -47.78 -19.87
N THR A 2 -15.82 -46.84 -20.02
CA THR A 2 -15.54 -45.40 -19.72
C THR A 2 -16.73 -44.64 -19.12
N VAL A 3 -17.94 -44.75 -19.69
CA VAL A 3 -19.14 -43.95 -19.31
C VAL A 3 -19.39 -43.89 -17.79
N SER A 4 -19.32 -45.04 -17.11
CA SER A 4 -19.51 -45.14 -15.64
C SER A 4 -18.63 -44.17 -14.82
N LYS A 5 -17.39 -43.91 -15.28
CA LYS A 5 -16.42 -43.06 -14.58
C LYS A 5 -16.78 -41.57 -14.63
N TYR A 6 -17.39 -41.10 -15.73
CA TYR A 6 -17.77 -39.69 -15.85
C TYR A 6 -19.03 -39.36 -15.06
N ARG A 7 -20.01 -40.26 -15.02
CA ARG A 7 -21.26 -40.06 -14.26
C ARG A 7 -21.03 -39.75 -12.79
N SER A 8 -20.36 -40.65 -12.07
CA SER A 8 -20.14 -40.45 -10.62
C SER A 8 -19.23 -39.24 -10.34
N ARG A 9 -18.25 -38.97 -11.22
CA ARG A 9 -17.43 -37.75 -11.11
C ARG A 9 -18.28 -36.47 -11.31
N ALA A 10 -19.14 -36.42 -12.31
CA ALA A 10 -19.95 -35.23 -12.62
C ALA A 10 -21.06 -34.98 -11.58
N ARG A 11 -21.70 -36.05 -11.08
CA ARG A 11 -22.54 -36.02 -9.88
C ARG A 11 -21.76 -35.46 -8.70
N GLY A 12 -20.63 -36.08 -8.37
CA GLY A 12 -19.76 -35.70 -7.26
C GLY A 12 -19.30 -34.23 -7.29
N GLU A 13 -18.86 -33.73 -8.44
CA GLU A 13 -18.51 -32.31 -8.62
C GLU A 13 -19.69 -31.37 -8.34
N THR A 14 -20.91 -31.79 -8.68
CA THR A 14 -22.15 -31.03 -8.42
C THR A 14 -22.51 -31.08 -6.93
N THR A 15 -22.48 -32.28 -6.33
CA THR A 15 -22.79 -32.51 -4.91
C THR A 15 -21.83 -31.78 -3.98
N LYS A 16 -20.52 -31.76 -4.29
CA LYS A 16 -19.52 -30.96 -3.56
C LYS A 16 -19.81 -29.45 -3.60
N ARG A 17 -20.26 -28.91 -4.74
CA ARG A 17 -20.65 -27.48 -4.87
C ARG A 17 -21.92 -27.18 -4.08
N LEU A 18 -22.91 -28.06 -4.14
CA LEU A 18 -24.14 -27.97 -3.34
C LEU A 18 -23.84 -27.89 -1.84
N VAL A 19 -23.11 -28.88 -1.31
CA VAL A 19 -22.81 -28.96 0.12
C VAL A 19 -21.96 -27.79 0.59
N ALA A 20 -21.02 -27.31 -0.24
CA ALA A 20 -20.24 -26.10 0.06
C ALA A 20 -21.14 -24.85 0.20
N GLN A 21 -22.08 -24.60 -0.72
CA GLN A 21 -22.95 -23.42 -0.62
C GLN A 21 -24.01 -23.51 0.47
N LEU A 22 -24.56 -24.70 0.75
CA LEU A 22 -25.45 -24.87 1.89
C LEU A 22 -24.79 -24.39 3.20
N VAL A 23 -23.49 -24.62 3.38
CA VAL A 23 -22.72 -24.10 4.53
C VAL A 23 -22.40 -22.61 4.37
N ASN A 24 -21.88 -22.17 3.21
CA ASN A 24 -21.42 -20.78 3.01
C ASN A 24 -22.55 -19.74 3.03
N GLU A 25 -23.75 -20.11 2.57
CA GLU A 25 -24.94 -19.26 2.57
C GLU A 25 -25.73 -19.39 3.90
N GLY A 26 -25.23 -20.18 4.86
CA GLY A 26 -25.80 -20.35 6.19
C GLY A 26 -27.03 -21.28 6.27
N LEU A 27 -27.45 -21.90 5.17
CA LEU A 27 -28.58 -22.83 5.11
C LEU A 27 -28.34 -24.15 5.88
N ALA A 28 -27.09 -24.47 6.21
CA ALA A 28 -26.68 -25.61 7.00
C ALA A 28 -25.46 -25.29 7.87
N THR A 29 -25.37 -25.91 9.05
CA THR A 29 -24.28 -25.70 10.01
C THR A 29 -23.19 -26.75 9.83
N LEU A 30 -21.93 -26.34 9.74
CA LEU A 30 -20.77 -27.24 9.70
C LEU A 30 -20.19 -27.46 11.10
N SER A 31 -19.93 -28.73 11.42
CA SER A 31 -19.09 -29.18 12.53
C SER A 31 -18.02 -30.15 12.02
N LEU A 32 -16.90 -30.26 12.73
CA LEU A 32 -15.81 -31.18 12.40
C LEU A 32 -15.79 -32.34 13.40
N ALA A 33 -15.69 -33.56 12.90
CA ALA A 33 -15.51 -34.78 13.69
C ALA A 33 -14.24 -35.50 13.25
N ILE A 34 -13.62 -36.24 14.18
CA ILE A 34 -12.59 -37.24 13.86
C ILE A 34 -13.32 -38.47 13.31
N ASP A 35 -12.77 -39.16 12.31
CA ASP A 35 -13.35 -40.42 11.83
C ASP A 35 -13.09 -41.56 12.83
N ASP A 36 -14.15 -42.20 13.33
CA ASP A 36 -14.06 -43.35 14.25
C ASP A 36 -13.30 -44.56 13.66
N LYS A 37 -13.04 -44.57 12.33
CA LYS A 37 -12.31 -45.64 11.63
C LYS A 37 -10.86 -45.25 11.26
N ASP A 38 -10.53 -43.96 11.25
CA ASP A 38 -9.16 -43.46 11.08
C ASP A 38 -8.98 -42.13 11.82
N SER A 39 -8.37 -42.22 13.00
CA SER A 39 -8.10 -41.09 13.90
C SER A 39 -7.19 -40.00 13.33
N CYS A 40 -6.56 -40.21 12.17
CA CYS A 40 -5.77 -39.22 11.45
C CYS A 40 -6.58 -38.45 10.38
N SER A 41 -7.87 -38.75 10.23
CA SER A 41 -8.75 -38.16 9.23
C SER A 41 -9.92 -37.38 9.85
N LEU A 42 -10.34 -36.32 9.17
CA LEU A 42 -11.46 -35.46 9.57
C LEU A 42 -12.67 -35.69 8.66
N ARG A 43 -13.87 -35.67 9.26
CA ARG A 43 -15.15 -35.63 8.55
C ARG A 43 -15.86 -34.30 8.81
N ALA A 44 -16.48 -33.76 7.78
CA ALA A 44 -17.53 -32.77 7.92
C ALA A 44 -18.76 -33.48 8.50
N ARG A 45 -19.37 -32.94 9.55
CA ARG A 45 -20.74 -33.27 9.96
C ARG A 45 -21.60 -32.02 9.81
N ILE A 46 -22.62 -32.11 8.96
CA ILE A 46 -23.43 -30.96 8.54
C ILE A 46 -24.89 -31.22 8.90
N THR A 47 -25.52 -30.26 9.57
CA THR A 47 -26.90 -30.30 10.09
C THR A 47 -27.73 -29.12 9.58
N GLY A 48 -29.06 -29.19 9.75
CA GLY A 48 -29.89 -27.98 9.74
C GLY A 48 -29.59 -27.08 10.94
N GLN A 49 -30.17 -25.87 10.96
CA GLN A 49 -30.07 -24.96 12.11
C GLN A 49 -30.87 -25.49 13.31
N ASP A 50 -32.13 -25.88 13.09
CA ASP A 50 -33.08 -26.27 14.14
C ASP A 50 -33.23 -27.79 14.34
N SER A 51 -32.50 -28.63 13.58
CA SER A 51 -32.63 -30.09 13.64
C SER A 51 -31.29 -30.82 13.69
N ALA A 52 -31.06 -31.48 14.82
CA ALA A 52 -29.96 -32.44 15.01
C ALA A 52 -30.37 -33.91 14.76
N ALA A 53 -31.65 -34.17 14.44
CA ALA A 53 -32.17 -35.52 14.21
C ALA A 53 -31.79 -36.09 12.83
N GLN A 54 -31.41 -35.22 11.89
CA GLN A 54 -30.89 -35.57 10.58
C GLN A 54 -29.59 -34.82 10.33
N TRP A 55 -28.60 -35.49 9.73
CA TRP A 55 -27.32 -34.87 9.35
C TRP A 55 -26.72 -35.60 8.15
N MET A 56 -25.73 -34.99 7.52
CA MET A 56 -24.85 -35.67 6.57
C MET A 56 -23.40 -35.68 7.06
N THR A 57 -22.60 -36.64 6.61
CA THR A 57 -21.13 -36.57 6.72
C THR A 57 -20.41 -36.79 5.40
N LEU A 58 -19.27 -36.12 5.24
CA LEU A 58 -18.35 -36.24 4.11
C LEU A 58 -16.91 -36.27 4.65
N PRO A 59 -15.96 -37.01 4.06
CA PRO A 59 -14.55 -36.88 4.41
C PRO A 59 -13.99 -35.52 3.96
N ILE A 60 -12.99 -35.00 4.68
CA ILE A 60 -12.34 -33.71 4.41
C ILE A 60 -10.89 -33.93 3.94
N ASN A 61 -10.40 -33.07 3.04
CA ASN A 61 -8.97 -32.97 2.71
C ASN A 61 -8.20 -32.24 3.82
N ASN A 62 -7.04 -32.78 4.22
CA ASN A 62 -6.18 -32.32 5.34
C ASN A 62 -5.53 -30.91 5.18
N GLY A 63 -6.11 -30.03 4.36
CA GLY A 63 -5.70 -28.64 4.15
C GLY A 63 -6.77 -27.60 4.53
N LEU A 64 -7.86 -27.99 5.22
CA LEU A 64 -8.95 -27.09 5.57
C LEU A 64 -8.46 -25.93 6.45
N SER A 65 -8.45 -24.72 5.87
CA SER A 65 -7.97 -23.50 6.51
C SER A 65 -8.90 -23.08 7.66
N SER A 66 -8.39 -22.33 8.65
CA SER A 66 -9.16 -21.80 9.78
C SER A 66 -10.12 -20.65 9.40
N THR A 67 -10.61 -20.64 8.17
CA THR A 67 -11.57 -19.70 7.60
C THR A 67 -12.94 -20.36 7.50
N HIS A 68 -13.99 -19.70 8.00
CA HIS A 68 -15.39 -20.20 8.00
C HIS A 68 -16.04 -20.32 6.60
N HIS A 69 -15.27 -20.44 5.52
CA HIS A 69 -15.75 -20.56 4.14
C HIS A 69 -15.27 -21.87 3.53
N LEU A 70 -16.20 -22.77 3.28
CA LEU A 70 -16.00 -24.15 2.83
C LEU A 70 -15.93 -24.22 1.30
N ARG A 71 -14.89 -24.82 0.73
CA ARG A 71 -14.72 -24.91 -0.73
C ARG A 71 -15.10 -26.28 -1.26
N PRO A 72 -15.59 -26.40 -2.51
CA PRO A 72 -16.03 -27.68 -3.05
C PRO A 72 -14.98 -28.80 -3.00
N ASN A 73 -13.68 -28.55 -3.20
CA ASN A 73 -12.66 -29.61 -3.12
C ASN A 73 -12.01 -29.75 -1.74
N ASP A 74 -12.47 -29.03 -0.72
CA ASP A 74 -12.13 -29.35 0.66
C ASP A 74 -12.89 -30.62 1.09
N LEU A 75 -14.05 -30.88 0.45
CA LEU A 75 -14.89 -32.06 0.61
C LEU A 75 -14.47 -33.20 -0.33
N GLN A 76 -14.51 -34.43 0.19
CA GLN A 76 -14.44 -35.67 -0.57
C GLN A 76 -15.82 -36.34 -0.67
N LEU A 77 -15.87 -37.55 -1.24
CA LEU A 77 -17.07 -38.33 -1.53
C LEU A 77 -16.86 -39.79 -1.12
N PRO A 78 -17.93 -40.57 -0.89
CA PRO A 78 -19.34 -40.21 -1.05
C PRO A 78 -19.90 -39.40 0.13
N VAL A 79 -21.15 -38.96 0.01
CA VAL A 79 -21.92 -38.39 1.12
C VAL A 79 -22.62 -39.52 1.86
N THR A 80 -22.55 -39.53 3.20
CA THR A 80 -23.41 -40.39 4.04
C THR A 80 -24.52 -39.54 4.66
N LEU A 81 -25.78 -39.85 4.35
CA LEU A 81 -26.97 -39.21 4.92
C LEU A 81 -27.51 -40.05 6.09
N PHE A 82 -27.88 -39.40 7.18
CA PHE A 82 -28.37 -40.02 8.42
C PHE A 82 -29.80 -39.55 8.73
N SER A 83 -30.73 -40.51 8.84
CA SER A 83 -32.10 -40.30 9.35
C SER A 83 -32.60 -41.58 10.01
N ASP A 84 -33.44 -41.48 11.04
CA ASP A 84 -34.18 -42.62 11.62
C ASP A 84 -33.29 -43.82 12.01
N ASN A 85 -32.10 -43.52 12.55
CA ASN A 85 -31.04 -44.49 12.89
C ASN A 85 -30.56 -45.35 11.70
N LYS A 86 -30.62 -44.83 10.47
CA LYS A 86 -30.10 -45.45 9.25
C LYS A 86 -29.07 -44.54 8.56
N GLU A 87 -28.00 -45.16 8.10
CA GLU A 87 -27.03 -44.56 7.18
C GLU A 87 -27.40 -44.91 5.74
N THR A 88 -27.31 -43.94 4.84
CA THR A 88 -27.43 -44.15 3.39
C THR A 88 -26.31 -43.43 2.67
N ILE A 89 -25.70 -44.08 1.67
CA ILE A 89 -24.62 -43.51 0.85
C ILE A 89 -25.26 -42.94 -0.41
N GLU A 90 -24.98 -41.68 -0.74
CA GLU A 90 -25.55 -40.99 -1.89
C GLU A 90 -24.49 -40.18 -2.66
N ASP A 91 -24.61 -40.14 -3.99
CA ASP A 91 -23.81 -39.28 -4.87
C ASP A 91 -24.66 -38.34 -5.73
N ASP A 92 -25.97 -38.57 -5.86
CA ASP A 92 -26.90 -37.73 -6.64
C ASP A 92 -27.19 -36.39 -5.93
N PRO A 93 -26.87 -35.23 -6.55
CA PRO A 93 -27.05 -33.92 -5.92
C PRO A 93 -28.53 -33.58 -5.70
N GLY A 94 -29.44 -34.14 -6.51
CA GLY A 94 -30.88 -33.96 -6.33
C GLY A 94 -31.39 -34.67 -5.08
N SER A 95 -30.93 -35.90 -4.81
CA SER A 95 -31.25 -36.60 -3.57
C SER A 95 -30.69 -35.89 -2.34
N VAL A 96 -29.43 -35.42 -2.41
CA VAL A 96 -28.80 -34.68 -1.30
C VAL A 96 -29.57 -33.38 -1.00
N PHE A 97 -29.99 -32.62 -2.02
CA PHE A 97 -30.83 -31.43 -1.79
C PHE A 97 -32.22 -31.79 -1.26
N ALA A 98 -32.85 -32.86 -1.78
CA ALA A 98 -34.18 -33.28 -1.29
C ALA A 98 -34.16 -33.71 0.19
N PHE A 99 -33.03 -34.25 0.68
CA PHE A 99 -32.79 -34.52 2.09
C PHE A 99 -32.61 -33.22 2.90
N THR A 100 -31.81 -32.26 2.42
CA THR A 100 -31.59 -30.99 3.14
C THR A 100 -32.78 -30.02 3.07
N ALA A 101 -33.72 -30.20 2.14
CA ALA A 101 -34.92 -29.36 2.03
C ALA A 101 -35.84 -29.40 3.26
N ALA A 102 -35.62 -30.32 4.20
CA ALA A 102 -36.29 -30.34 5.51
C ALA A 102 -35.64 -29.41 6.56
N TRP A 103 -34.50 -28.78 6.25
CA TRP A 103 -33.71 -27.97 7.19
C TRP A 103 -34.00 -26.47 7.11
N PHE A 104 -34.76 -26.03 6.10
CA PHE A 104 -35.11 -24.64 5.83
C PHE A 104 -36.45 -24.56 5.08
N LEU A 105 -37.05 -23.38 5.01
CA LEU A 105 -38.35 -23.19 4.36
C LEU A 105 -38.25 -23.36 2.84
N CYS A 106 -38.69 -24.52 2.33
CA CYS A 106 -38.68 -24.86 0.90
C CYS A 106 -39.99 -25.55 0.53
N ASP A 107 -40.73 -25.01 -0.46
CA ASP A 107 -41.98 -25.61 -0.93
C ASP A 107 -41.72 -26.73 -1.96
N GLU A 108 -42.69 -27.66 -2.12
CA GLU A 108 -42.55 -28.82 -3.02
C GLU A 108 -42.27 -28.46 -4.49
N LYS A 109 -42.78 -27.33 -4.99
CA LYS A 109 -42.57 -26.91 -6.39
C LYS A 109 -41.14 -26.38 -6.56
N THR A 110 -40.67 -25.53 -5.64
CA THR A 110 -39.28 -25.04 -5.60
C THR A 110 -38.30 -26.21 -5.40
N LYS A 111 -38.60 -27.12 -4.47
CA LYS A 111 -37.81 -28.34 -4.24
C LYS A 111 -37.69 -29.18 -5.52
N THR A 112 -38.81 -29.46 -6.18
CA THR A 112 -38.84 -30.23 -7.44
C THR A 112 -38.02 -29.56 -8.54
N ALA A 113 -38.13 -28.23 -8.69
CA ALA A 113 -37.36 -27.47 -9.67
C ALA A 113 -35.84 -27.55 -9.40
N ILE A 114 -35.40 -27.29 -8.17
CA ILE A 114 -33.98 -27.36 -7.79
C ILE A 114 -33.41 -28.77 -7.98
N VAL A 115 -34.15 -29.81 -7.59
CA VAL A 115 -33.76 -31.22 -7.81
C VAL A 115 -33.55 -31.52 -9.30
N ALA A 116 -34.41 -30.99 -10.18
CA ALA A 116 -34.24 -31.11 -11.62
C ALA A 116 -33.02 -30.32 -12.13
N GLU A 117 -32.84 -29.06 -11.71
CA GLU A 117 -31.71 -28.22 -12.10
C GLU A 117 -30.34 -28.81 -11.69
N LEU A 118 -30.24 -29.40 -10.50
CA LEU A 118 -29.05 -30.09 -10.01
C LEU A 118 -28.73 -31.36 -10.82
N ARG A 119 -29.75 -32.19 -11.10
CA ARG A 119 -29.60 -33.42 -11.89
C ARG A 119 -29.22 -33.12 -13.35
N ASN A 120 -29.79 -32.06 -13.92
CA ASN A 120 -29.39 -31.54 -15.23
C ASN A 120 -27.94 -31.03 -15.20
N SER A 121 -27.54 -30.26 -14.19
CA SER A 121 -26.14 -29.79 -14.01
C SER A 121 -25.13 -30.95 -14.04
N ALA A 122 -25.42 -32.04 -13.31
CA ALA A 122 -24.60 -33.24 -13.30
C ALA A 122 -24.58 -33.97 -14.67
N ALA A 123 -25.73 -34.16 -15.30
CA ALA A 123 -25.83 -34.85 -16.60
C ALA A 123 -25.19 -34.06 -17.75
N MET A 124 -25.30 -32.73 -17.73
CA MET A 124 -24.60 -31.85 -18.67
C MET A 124 -23.09 -31.94 -18.45
N LEU A 125 -22.61 -31.91 -17.20
CA LEU A 125 -21.19 -32.07 -16.89
C LEU A 125 -20.64 -33.46 -17.27
N GLU A 126 -21.43 -34.54 -17.11
CA GLU A 126 -21.09 -35.89 -17.60
C GLU A 126 -20.79 -35.83 -19.11
N LYS A 127 -21.64 -35.16 -19.89
CA LYS A 127 -21.42 -35.00 -21.34
C LYS A 127 -20.24 -34.08 -21.69
N TRP A 128 -20.05 -32.98 -20.97
CA TRP A 128 -18.88 -32.11 -21.15
C TRP A 128 -17.56 -32.90 -20.92
N MET A 129 -17.53 -33.81 -19.95
CA MET A 129 -16.36 -34.68 -19.72
C MET A 129 -16.17 -35.74 -20.83
N GLU A 130 -17.25 -36.29 -21.40
CA GLU A 130 -17.17 -37.18 -22.56
C GLU A 130 -16.67 -36.49 -23.83
N LEU A 131 -17.02 -35.22 -24.05
CA LEU A 131 -16.59 -34.45 -25.22
C LEU A 131 -15.12 -34.01 -25.11
N GLU A 132 -14.66 -33.66 -23.91
CA GLU A 132 -13.27 -33.24 -23.68
C GLU A 132 -12.29 -34.43 -23.71
N SER A 133 -12.71 -35.67 -23.44
CA SER A 133 -11.79 -36.80 -23.25
C SER A 133 -10.90 -37.13 -24.46
N ASN A 134 -11.22 -36.59 -25.63
CA ASN A 134 -10.53 -36.82 -26.89
C ASN A 134 -9.83 -35.54 -27.42
N ARG A 135 -9.82 -34.44 -26.65
CA ARG A 135 -9.19 -33.17 -27.04
C ARG A 135 -7.71 -33.10 -26.63
N PRO A 136 -6.85 -32.41 -27.41
CA PRO A 136 -5.43 -32.31 -27.13
C PRO A 136 -5.13 -31.37 -25.96
N VAL A 137 -3.90 -31.45 -25.42
CA VAL A 137 -3.36 -30.42 -24.53
C VAL A 137 -3.28 -29.11 -25.31
N LEU A 138 -3.93 -28.07 -24.81
CA LEU A 138 -3.80 -26.72 -25.34
C LEU A 138 -2.44 -26.10 -24.96
N ASP A 139 -1.86 -25.32 -25.87
CA ASP A 139 -0.56 -24.65 -25.75
C ASP A 139 -0.62 -23.17 -26.21
N VAL A 140 0.48 -22.41 -26.11
CA VAL A 140 0.48 -20.95 -26.42
C VAL A 140 0.20 -20.59 -27.89
N ASN A 141 0.10 -21.58 -28.77
CA ASN A 141 -0.13 -21.44 -30.21
C ASN A 141 -1.55 -21.88 -30.62
N SER A 142 -2.24 -22.65 -29.76
CA SER A 142 -3.63 -23.08 -29.92
C SER A 142 -4.61 -21.88 -29.96
N SER A 143 -5.89 -22.06 -30.33
CA SER A 143 -6.74 -20.92 -30.77
C SER A 143 -7.29 -19.96 -29.68
N PHE A 144 -8.15 -18.99 -30.00
CA PHE A 144 -9.08 -18.44 -28.99
C PHE A 144 -10.29 -19.35 -28.75
N LEU A 145 -10.95 -19.88 -29.78
CA LEU A 145 -12.24 -20.58 -29.63
C LEU A 145 -12.15 -21.93 -28.89
N ASP A 146 -11.03 -22.65 -28.98
CA ASP A 146 -10.80 -23.82 -28.13
C ASP A 146 -10.50 -23.44 -26.66
N TRP A 147 -10.31 -22.16 -26.29
CA TRP A 147 -10.26 -21.74 -24.87
C TRP A 147 -11.68 -21.78 -24.33
N GLU A 148 -12.53 -20.97 -24.96
CA GLU A 148 -13.94 -20.79 -24.62
C GLU A 148 -14.68 -22.13 -24.56
N THR A 149 -14.34 -23.06 -25.45
CA THR A 149 -14.91 -24.41 -25.46
C THR A 149 -14.13 -25.44 -24.62
N SER A 150 -12.95 -25.15 -24.06
CA SER A 150 -12.22 -26.03 -23.11
C SER A 150 -12.61 -25.82 -21.65
N LEU A 151 -13.39 -24.76 -21.35
CA LEU A 151 -14.06 -24.65 -20.07
C LEU A 151 -15.05 -25.81 -19.98
N VAL A 152 -14.77 -26.79 -19.11
CA VAL A 152 -15.56 -28.03 -18.92
C VAL A 152 -16.31 -28.02 -17.60
N SER A 153 -15.66 -27.64 -16.50
CA SER A 153 -16.18 -27.70 -15.13
C SER A 153 -17.26 -26.68 -14.76
N GLY A 154 -17.63 -25.77 -15.68
CA GLY A 154 -18.60 -24.70 -15.42
C GLY A 154 -18.14 -23.75 -14.31
N HIS A 155 -19.10 -23.10 -13.64
CA HIS A 155 -18.80 -22.23 -12.49
C HIS A 155 -18.10 -23.03 -11.36
N PRO A 156 -17.01 -22.54 -10.77
CA PRO A 156 -16.22 -23.32 -9.81
C PRO A 156 -16.97 -23.63 -8.51
N THR A 157 -17.89 -22.75 -8.11
CA THR A 157 -18.52 -22.76 -6.78
C THR A 157 -20.03 -22.97 -6.80
N HIS A 158 -20.73 -22.76 -7.93
CA HIS A 158 -22.20 -22.69 -7.98
C HIS A 158 -22.81 -24.08 -8.21
N PRO A 159 -23.84 -24.53 -7.47
CA PRO A 159 -24.39 -25.89 -7.63
C PRO A 159 -24.93 -26.15 -9.06
N PHE A 160 -25.51 -25.12 -9.66
CA PHE A 160 -26.07 -25.15 -11.02
C PHE A 160 -25.02 -24.85 -12.11
N HIS A 161 -23.73 -25.12 -11.85
CA HIS A 161 -22.57 -24.81 -12.70
C HIS A 161 -22.71 -25.18 -14.19
N ARG A 162 -23.51 -26.21 -14.51
CA ARG A 162 -23.75 -26.70 -15.88
C ARG A 162 -25.21 -26.89 -16.26
N THR A 163 -26.14 -26.45 -15.40
CA THR A 163 -27.57 -26.51 -15.70
C THR A 163 -27.88 -25.83 -17.01
N CYS A 164 -28.62 -26.51 -17.88
CA CYS A 164 -29.09 -26.04 -19.18
C CYS A 164 -30.52 -26.59 -19.41
N PHE A 165 -31.53 -25.80 -19.07
CA PHE A 165 -32.95 -26.15 -19.27
C PHE A 165 -33.60 -25.24 -20.29
N ALA A 166 -34.33 -25.80 -21.24
CA ALA A 166 -35.24 -25.05 -22.10
C ALA A 166 -36.40 -24.45 -21.29
N SER A 167 -36.84 -23.25 -21.67
CA SER A 167 -38.18 -22.75 -21.31
C SER A 167 -39.26 -23.52 -22.07
N SER A 168 -40.52 -23.44 -21.62
CA SER A 168 -41.68 -24.10 -22.24
C SER A 168 -42.01 -23.63 -23.67
N LEU A 169 -41.27 -22.65 -24.20
CA LEU A 169 -41.38 -22.20 -25.59
C LEU A 169 -40.38 -22.90 -26.53
N LEU A 170 -39.44 -23.70 -26.01
CA LEU A 170 -38.41 -24.40 -26.78
C LEU A 170 -38.49 -25.92 -26.58
N GLU A 171 -37.94 -26.67 -27.53
CA GLU A 171 -37.76 -28.12 -27.41
C GLU A 171 -36.88 -28.50 -26.20
N PRO A 172 -37.20 -29.58 -25.45
CA PRO A 172 -36.46 -29.97 -24.25
C PRO A 172 -34.95 -30.17 -24.46
N VAL A 173 -34.15 -29.48 -23.64
CA VAL A 173 -32.69 -29.54 -23.68
C VAL A 173 -32.15 -30.46 -22.59
N GLY A 174 -31.14 -31.25 -22.95
CA GLY A 174 -30.39 -32.12 -22.06
C GLY A 174 -29.09 -32.60 -22.70
N ALA A 175 -28.36 -33.45 -21.98
CA ALA A 175 -27.00 -33.89 -22.32
C ALA A 175 -26.76 -34.25 -23.79
N ASN A 176 -27.66 -35.03 -24.41
CA ASN A 176 -27.51 -35.49 -25.80
C ASN A 176 -27.57 -34.36 -26.84
N HIS A 177 -28.16 -33.19 -26.50
CA HIS A 177 -28.27 -32.05 -27.40
C HIS A 177 -27.06 -31.11 -27.33
N LEU A 178 -26.17 -31.27 -26.33
CA LEU A 178 -24.99 -30.42 -26.13
C LEU A 178 -24.10 -30.28 -27.38
N PRO A 179 -23.76 -31.32 -28.18
CA PRO A 179 -22.91 -31.15 -29.36
C PRO A 179 -23.49 -30.17 -30.40
N ALA A 180 -24.82 -30.18 -30.58
CA ALA A 180 -25.52 -29.24 -31.46
C ALA A 180 -25.64 -27.82 -30.86
N MET A 181 -25.52 -27.68 -29.54
CA MET A 181 -25.42 -26.37 -28.89
C MET A 181 -24.00 -25.77 -28.96
N LEU A 182 -22.96 -26.60 -29.11
CA LEU A 182 -21.58 -26.14 -29.27
C LEU A 182 -21.22 -25.80 -30.71
N HIS A 183 -21.89 -26.43 -31.67
CA HIS A 183 -21.85 -26.07 -33.09
C HIS A 183 -23.26 -25.68 -33.59
N PRO A 184 -23.80 -24.53 -33.13
CA PRO A 184 -25.19 -24.18 -33.40
C PRO A 184 -25.46 -23.85 -34.86
N SER A 185 -26.69 -24.20 -35.26
CA SER A 185 -27.29 -23.75 -36.52
C SER A 185 -27.84 -22.34 -36.36
N LEU A 186 -27.72 -21.51 -37.42
CA LEU A 186 -28.26 -20.14 -37.43
C LEU A 186 -29.42 -20.04 -38.42
N SER A 187 -30.53 -19.46 -37.96
CA SER A 187 -31.70 -19.16 -38.78
C SER A 187 -31.75 -17.67 -39.05
N PHE A 188 -31.89 -17.30 -40.32
CA PHE A 188 -32.06 -15.93 -40.78
C PHE A 188 -33.52 -15.73 -41.15
N PHE A 189 -34.15 -14.69 -40.61
CA PHE A 189 -35.55 -14.36 -40.86
C PHE A 189 -35.69 -12.89 -41.25
N ALA A 190 -36.67 -12.60 -42.09
CA ALA A 190 -37.14 -11.26 -42.35
C ALA A 190 -38.23 -10.91 -41.32
N ILE A 191 -38.17 -9.71 -40.77
CA ILE A 191 -39.18 -9.15 -39.88
C ILE A 191 -39.49 -7.70 -40.31
N PRO A 192 -40.75 -7.23 -40.23
CA PRO A 192 -41.09 -5.86 -40.59
C PRO A 192 -40.27 -4.84 -39.81
N ARG A 193 -39.80 -3.81 -40.51
CA ARG A 193 -38.93 -2.77 -39.94
C ARG A 193 -39.60 -2.05 -38.76
N SER A 194 -40.94 -2.00 -38.73
CA SER A 194 -41.75 -1.45 -37.64
C SER A 194 -41.73 -2.27 -36.35
N SER A 195 -41.50 -3.59 -36.41
CA SER A 195 -41.54 -4.48 -35.24
C SER A 195 -40.23 -4.49 -34.43
N VAL A 196 -39.17 -3.84 -34.92
CA VAL A 196 -37.81 -3.93 -34.33
C VAL A 196 -37.13 -2.58 -34.13
N TRP A 197 -36.34 -2.50 -33.06
CA TRP A 197 -35.47 -1.36 -32.75
C TRP A 197 -34.03 -1.72 -33.08
N LEU A 198 -33.33 -0.84 -33.79
CA LEU A 198 -31.96 -1.03 -34.24
C LEU A 198 -31.05 0.01 -33.56
N PHE A 199 -29.91 -0.43 -33.04
CA PHE A 199 -28.97 0.40 -32.31
C PHE A 199 -27.57 0.29 -32.94
N GLY A 200 -26.92 1.45 -33.18
CA GLY A 200 -25.69 1.50 -33.96
C GLY A 200 -25.87 1.13 -35.45
N PRO A 201 -24.77 0.97 -36.20
CA PRO A 201 -24.79 0.71 -37.65
C PRO A 201 -25.08 -0.78 -37.98
N PHE A 202 -26.14 -1.36 -37.38
CA PHE A 202 -26.45 -2.79 -37.44
C PHE A 202 -26.48 -3.37 -38.87
N VAL A 203 -27.11 -2.66 -39.82
CA VAL A 203 -27.23 -3.08 -41.23
C VAL A 203 -25.84 -3.26 -41.87
N ASN A 204 -24.96 -2.27 -41.68
CA ASN A 204 -23.61 -2.27 -42.25
C ASN A 204 -22.72 -3.34 -41.58
N LEU A 205 -22.95 -3.63 -40.30
CA LEU A 205 -22.21 -4.66 -39.57
C LEU A 205 -22.65 -6.08 -39.94
N ILE A 206 -23.94 -6.30 -40.21
CA ILE A 206 -24.48 -7.63 -40.51
C ILE A 206 -24.31 -8.05 -41.97
N GLU A 207 -24.21 -7.10 -42.91
CA GLU A 207 -24.07 -7.40 -44.35
C GLU A 207 -22.91 -8.38 -44.68
N PRO A 208 -21.69 -8.26 -44.11
CA PRO A 208 -20.63 -9.24 -44.34
C PRO A 208 -21.00 -10.67 -43.91
N LEU A 209 -21.76 -10.85 -42.83
CA LEU A 209 -22.25 -12.17 -42.41
C LEU A 209 -23.23 -12.75 -43.43
N LEU A 210 -24.17 -11.92 -43.91
CA LEU A 210 -25.15 -12.34 -44.92
C LEU A 210 -24.45 -12.74 -46.22
N ARG A 211 -23.44 -11.98 -46.65
CA ARG A 211 -22.59 -12.31 -47.81
C ARG A 211 -21.82 -13.63 -47.59
N THR A 212 -21.13 -13.79 -46.47
CA THR A 212 -20.34 -15.01 -46.13
C THR A 212 -21.19 -16.28 -46.09
N LEU A 213 -22.46 -16.21 -45.66
CA LEU A 213 -23.36 -17.37 -45.56
C LEU A 213 -24.32 -17.53 -46.75
N GLY A 214 -24.20 -16.69 -47.77
CA GLY A 214 -25.06 -16.68 -48.96
C GLY A 214 -26.53 -16.49 -48.61
N ILE A 215 -26.84 -15.53 -47.73
CA ILE A 215 -28.19 -15.09 -47.40
C ILE A 215 -28.56 -13.94 -48.36
N PRO A 216 -29.73 -13.97 -49.03
CA PRO A 216 -30.16 -12.83 -49.84
C PRO A 216 -30.30 -11.56 -48.99
N CYS A 217 -29.59 -10.50 -49.38
CA CYS A 217 -29.85 -9.16 -48.86
C CYS A 217 -31.05 -8.59 -49.63
N SER A 218 -32.16 -8.35 -48.92
CA SER A 218 -33.29 -7.59 -49.47
C SER A 218 -32.90 -6.11 -49.53
N ASN A 219 -32.74 -5.56 -50.74
CA ASN A 219 -32.34 -4.16 -50.98
C ASN A 219 -33.45 -3.13 -50.66
N ASP A 220 -34.32 -3.42 -49.69
CA ASP A 220 -35.43 -2.61 -49.23
C ASP A 220 -35.49 -2.64 -47.69
N GLY A 221 -34.49 -2.03 -47.07
CA GLY A 221 -34.38 -1.93 -45.61
C GLY A 221 -35.41 -0.99 -44.96
N GLU A 222 -36.31 -0.40 -45.75
CA GLU A 222 -37.42 0.42 -45.25
C GLU A 222 -38.61 -0.46 -44.83
N THR A 223 -38.88 -1.57 -45.53
CA THR A 223 -40.03 -2.44 -45.23
C THR A 223 -39.70 -3.60 -44.28
N ASN A 224 -38.60 -4.32 -44.51
CA ASN A 224 -38.20 -5.50 -43.74
C ASN A 224 -36.70 -5.51 -43.46
N ILE A 225 -36.29 -6.20 -42.40
CA ILE A 225 -34.87 -6.42 -42.10
C ILE A 225 -34.57 -7.89 -41.79
N THR A 226 -33.43 -8.37 -42.32
CA THR A 226 -32.88 -9.69 -42.03
C THR A 226 -32.15 -9.69 -40.69
N VAL A 227 -32.53 -10.58 -39.79
CA VAL A 227 -31.90 -10.76 -38.47
C VAL A 227 -31.53 -12.24 -38.27
N PRO A 228 -30.36 -12.55 -37.67
CA PRO A 228 -30.02 -13.91 -37.26
C PRO A 228 -30.59 -14.26 -35.88
N CYS A 229 -30.99 -15.51 -35.70
CA CYS A 229 -31.11 -16.14 -34.38
C CYS A 229 -30.45 -17.52 -34.37
N LEU A 230 -30.14 -18.02 -33.17
CA LEU A 230 -29.89 -19.44 -32.95
C LEU A 230 -31.14 -20.22 -33.39
N SER A 231 -31.01 -21.24 -34.25
CA SER A 231 -32.17 -22.03 -34.71
C SER A 231 -32.93 -22.67 -33.56
N GLN A 232 -32.23 -23.01 -32.47
CA GLN A 232 -32.82 -23.54 -31.24
C GLN A 232 -33.72 -22.52 -30.51
N HIS A 233 -33.55 -21.22 -30.72
CA HIS A 233 -34.38 -20.18 -30.12
C HIS A 233 -35.59 -19.79 -30.99
N LEU A 234 -35.58 -20.17 -32.29
CA LEU A 234 -36.59 -19.80 -33.28
C LEU A 234 -38.04 -20.08 -32.84
N PRO A 235 -38.40 -21.18 -32.15
CA PRO A 235 -39.79 -21.40 -31.70
C PRO A 235 -40.30 -20.31 -30.74
N ALA A 236 -39.46 -19.85 -29.81
CA ALA A 236 -39.82 -18.74 -28.92
C ALA A 236 -39.83 -17.39 -29.67
N LEU A 237 -39.01 -17.23 -30.71
CA LEU A 237 -39.04 -16.02 -31.54
C LEU A 237 -40.35 -15.93 -32.33
N LEU A 238 -40.76 -17.00 -33.00
CA LEU A 238 -42.03 -17.07 -33.76
C LEU A 238 -43.26 -16.97 -32.86
N HIS A 239 -43.16 -17.33 -31.58
CA HIS A 239 -44.23 -17.12 -30.60
C HIS A 239 -44.47 -15.62 -30.29
N PHE A 240 -43.41 -14.82 -30.22
CA PHE A 240 -43.52 -13.37 -29.94
C PHE A 240 -43.61 -12.50 -31.21
N PHE A 241 -43.11 -13.00 -32.35
CA PHE A 241 -43.12 -12.33 -33.64
C PHE A 241 -43.70 -13.27 -34.72
N PRO A 242 -45.02 -13.54 -34.71
CA PRO A 242 -45.68 -14.43 -35.68
C PRO A 242 -45.62 -13.90 -37.13
N GLU A 243 -45.26 -12.63 -37.32
CA GLU A 243 -45.01 -12.01 -38.62
C GLU A 243 -43.61 -12.30 -39.21
N ALA A 244 -42.69 -12.89 -38.43
CA ALA A 244 -41.33 -13.16 -38.88
C ALA A 244 -41.25 -14.38 -39.83
N SER A 245 -40.76 -14.16 -41.06
CA SER A 245 -40.63 -15.22 -42.07
C SER A 245 -39.18 -15.73 -42.19
N VAL A 246 -38.97 -17.03 -42.03
CA VAL A 246 -37.64 -17.65 -42.16
C VAL A 246 -37.16 -17.62 -43.61
N ILE A 247 -36.03 -16.95 -43.87
CA ILE A 247 -35.39 -16.86 -45.19
C ILE A 247 -34.58 -18.14 -45.45
N LYS A 248 -33.74 -18.54 -44.48
CA LYS A 248 -32.78 -19.63 -44.62
C LYS A 248 -32.25 -20.06 -43.25
N THR A 249 -32.04 -21.36 -43.06
CA THR A 249 -31.28 -21.90 -41.91
C THR A 249 -29.98 -22.51 -42.42
N ILE A 250 -28.85 -22.16 -41.79
CA ILE A 250 -27.54 -22.73 -42.10
C ILE A 250 -27.14 -23.68 -40.96
N PRO A 251 -27.02 -25.00 -41.23
CA PRO A 251 -26.69 -25.96 -40.19
C PRO A 251 -25.25 -25.79 -39.70
N ASN A 252 -25.07 -25.85 -38.39
CA ASN A 252 -23.78 -25.97 -37.68
C ASN A 252 -22.68 -24.98 -38.11
N CYS A 253 -23.07 -23.76 -38.50
CA CYS A 253 -22.17 -22.77 -39.13
C CYS A 253 -21.41 -21.86 -38.16
N ALA A 254 -21.65 -21.99 -36.85
CA ALA A 254 -20.98 -21.21 -35.83
C ALA A 254 -20.35 -22.12 -34.76
N VAL A 255 -19.42 -21.57 -33.99
CA VAL A 255 -18.85 -22.20 -32.78
C VAL A 255 -19.33 -21.40 -31.57
N ALA A 256 -19.94 -22.07 -30.59
CA ALA A 256 -20.40 -21.40 -29.38
C ALA A 256 -19.26 -21.19 -28.38
N GLN A 257 -19.20 -20.00 -27.80
CA GLN A 257 -18.26 -19.63 -26.73
C GLN A 257 -18.77 -20.11 -25.35
N ALA A 258 -18.05 -19.81 -24.26
CA ALA A 258 -18.39 -20.29 -22.91
C ALA A 258 -19.79 -19.88 -22.44
N ALA A 259 -20.33 -18.76 -22.94
CA ALA A 259 -21.68 -18.29 -22.66
C ALA A 259 -22.78 -19.05 -23.43
N MET A 260 -22.43 -19.97 -24.34
CA MET A 260 -23.25 -20.76 -25.28
C MET A 260 -24.11 -19.96 -26.28
N ARG A 261 -24.54 -18.75 -25.92
CA ARG A 261 -25.34 -17.83 -26.74
C ARG A 261 -24.52 -16.77 -27.49
N THR A 262 -23.24 -16.63 -27.15
CA THR A 262 -22.27 -15.89 -27.95
C THR A 262 -21.60 -16.91 -28.86
N VAL A 263 -21.63 -16.66 -30.17
CA VAL A 263 -21.09 -17.59 -31.17
C VAL A 263 -20.22 -16.85 -32.17
N SER A 264 -19.16 -17.50 -32.60
CA SER A 264 -18.22 -17.01 -33.61
C SER A 264 -18.49 -17.74 -34.92
N VAL A 265 -18.62 -17.00 -36.03
CA VAL A 265 -18.85 -17.57 -37.37
C VAL A 265 -17.54 -17.52 -38.15
N PRO A 266 -16.99 -18.67 -38.62
CA PRO A 266 -15.75 -18.68 -39.39
C PRO A 266 -15.84 -17.79 -40.63
N GLY A 267 -14.87 -16.88 -40.81
CA GLY A 267 -14.86 -15.91 -41.91
C GLY A 267 -15.72 -14.66 -41.72
N TYR A 268 -16.22 -14.41 -40.50
CA TYR A 268 -16.89 -13.16 -40.12
C TYR A 268 -16.15 -12.51 -38.93
N ALA A 269 -16.07 -11.18 -38.93
CA ALA A 269 -15.14 -10.42 -38.08
C ALA A 269 -15.68 -10.03 -36.69
N TYR A 270 -16.88 -10.48 -36.32
CA TYR A 270 -17.53 -10.13 -35.05
C TYR A 270 -18.23 -11.33 -34.42
N ASP A 271 -18.24 -11.38 -33.09
CA ASP A 271 -19.04 -12.36 -32.35
C ASP A 271 -20.52 -11.99 -32.31
N LEU A 272 -21.38 -13.00 -32.45
CA LEU A 272 -22.83 -12.86 -32.42
C LEU A 272 -23.36 -13.30 -31.05
N LYS A 273 -23.63 -12.32 -30.18
CA LYS A 273 -24.32 -12.55 -28.90
C LYS A 273 -25.83 -12.48 -29.11
N MET A 274 -26.52 -13.60 -28.92
CA MET A 274 -27.95 -13.74 -29.19
C MET A 274 -28.77 -14.08 -27.94
N SER A 275 -30.09 -13.97 -28.05
CA SER A 275 -31.02 -14.57 -27.10
C SER A 275 -31.04 -16.09 -27.26
N LEU A 276 -31.09 -16.79 -26.12
CA LEU A 276 -31.39 -18.22 -26.03
C LEU A 276 -32.32 -18.42 -24.83
N ALA A 277 -33.56 -18.84 -25.06
CA ALA A 277 -34.56 -19.01 -24.00
C ALA A 277 -34.35 -20.32 -23.19
N CYS A 278 -33.12 -20.52 -22.73
CA CYS A 278 -32.70 -21.55 -21.79
C CYS A 278 -32.21 -20.93 -20.48
N LEU A 279 -32.52 -21.56 -19.35
CA LEU A 279 -31.83 -21.34 -18.07
C LEU A 279 -30.43 -21.94 -18.18
N ILE A 280 -29.38 -21.10 -18.18
CA ILE A 280 -27.99 -21.55 -18.11
C ILE A 280 -27.38 -21.01 -16.83
N THR A 281 -26.96 -21.90 -15.93
CA THR A 281 -26.56 -21.53 -14.56
C THR A 281 -27.69 -20.75 -13.86
N SER A 282 -28.91 -21.33 -13.91
CA SER A 282 -30.17 -20.83 -13.33
C SER A 282 -30.64 -19.42 -13.75
N ALA A 283 -29.96 -18.77 -14.70
CA ALA A 283 -30.38 -17.49 -15.28
C ALA A 283 -30.83 -17.69 -16.74
N LEU A 284 -31.99 -17.12 -17.09
CA LEU A 284 -32.56 -17.20 -18.44
C LEU A 284 -31.73 -16.36 -19.43
N ARG A 285 -31.25 -16.97 -20.51
CA ARG A 285 -30.24 -16.37 -21.40
C ARG A 285 -30.79 -15.60 -22.60
N VAL A 286 -31.95 -14.98 -22.43
CA VAL A 286 -32.46 -13.93 -23.35
C VAL A 286 -31.65 -12.64 -23.21
N LEU A 287 -31.73 -11.74 -24.20
CA LEU A 287 -31.17 -10.39 -24.14
C LEU A 287 -32.28 -9.37 -23.84
N PRO A 288 -32.20 -8.61 -22.74
CA PRO A 288 -33.09 -7.48 -22.50
C PRO A 288 -32.84 -6.36 -23.54
N CYS A 289 -33.90 -5.76 -24.06
CA CYS A 289 -33.80 -4.70 -25.08
C CYS A 289 -32.92 -3.51 -24.63
N TRP A 290 -33.00 -3.13 -23.34
CA TRP A 290 -32.16 -2.06 -22.79
C TRP A 290 -30.65 -2.39 -22.87
N SER A 291 -30.26 -3.66 -22.72
CA SER A 291 -28.85 -4.07 -22.75
C SER A 291 -28.28 -3.95 -24.17
N ALA A 292 -29.08 -4.30 -25.19
CA ALA A 292 -28.73 -4.08 -26.59
C ALA A 292 -28.69 -2.57 -26.96
N ALA A 293 -29.58 -1.76 -26.39
CA ALA A 293 -29.62 -0.31 -26.62
C ALA A 293 -28.44 0.43 -25.97
N THR A 294 -28.06 0.04 -24.75
CA THR A 294 -27.00 0.68 -23.95
C THR A 294 -25.60 0.38 -24.50
N ALA A 295 -25.38 -0.82 -25.06
CA ALA A 295 -24.04 -1.32 -25.38
C ALA A 295 -23.23 -0.45 -26.39
N PRO A 296 -23.81 0.10 -27.48
CA PRO A 296 -23.06 0.98 -28.39
C PRO A 296 -22.62 2.29 -27.71
N THR A 297 -23.51 2.95 -26.98
CA THR A 297 -23.24 4.20 -26.25
C THR A 297 -22.19 3.98 -25.15
N MET A 298 -22.34 2.89 -24.38
CA MET A 298 -21.36 2.46 -23.39
C MET A 298 -19.98 2.21 -24.02
N THR A 299 -19.92 1.52 -25.16
CA THR A 299 -18.66 1.26 -25.88
C THR A 299 -17.94 2.55 -26.29
N PHE A 300 -18.68 3.58 -26.72
CA PHE A 300 -18.10 4.87 -27.09
C PHE A 300 -17.60 5.66 -25.86
N LEU A 301 -18.37 5.68 -24.77
CA LEU A 301 -17.95 6.32 -23.52
C LEU A 301 -16.69 5.65 -22.95
N LEU A 302 -16.68 4.33 -22.84
CA LEU A 302 -15.56 3.58 -22.26
C LEU A 302 -14.26 3.72 -23.07
N LYS A 303 -14.33 3.79 -24.40
CA LYS A 303 -13.15 4.09 -25.25
C LYS A 303 -12.50 5.45 -24.98
N ARG A 304 -13.14 6.35 -24.23
CA ARG A 304 -12.60 7.64 -23.80
C ARG A 304 -12.14 7.68 -22.33
N LEU A 305 -12.49 6.66 -21.54
CA LEU A 305 -12.24 6.60 -20.08
C LEU A 305 -11.21 5.53 -19.67
N LEU A 306 -10.87 4.60 -20.55
CA LEU A 306 -9.98 3.49 -20.24
C LEU A 306 -8.51 3.79 -20.61
N PRO A 307 -7.53 3.36 -19.79
CA PRO A 307 -6.11 3.45 -20.14
C PRO A 307 -5.79 2.53 -21.33
N PRO A 308 -4.76 2.85 -22.14
CA PRO A 308 -4.43 2.10 -23.35
C PRO A 308 -4.00 0.63 -23.11
N GLU A 309 -3.75 0.23 -21.87
CA GLU A 309 -3.47 -1.15 -21.44
C GLU A 309 -4.73 -1.97 -21.08
N LEU A 310 -5.91 -1.33 -20.99
CA LEU A 310 -7.20 -1.99 -20.76
C LEU A 310 -8.07 -1.97 -22.04
N TRP A 311 -8.15 -3.13 -22.68
CA TRP A 311 -8.69 -3.26 -24.03
C TRP A 311 -10.18 -3.65 -24.00
N LEU A 312 -10.93 -3.14 -24.98
CA LEU A 312 -12.21 -3.75 -25.38
C LEU A 312 -11.92 -4.81 -26.45
N PHE A 313 -12.69 -5.90 -26.43
CA PHE A 313 -12.21 -7.25 -26.76
C PHE A 313 -11.53 -7.48 -28.13
N GLY A 314 -10.50 -8.36 -28.14
CA GLY A 314 -9.63 -8.59 -29.30
C GLY A 314 -8.61 -9.76 -29.22
N GLU A 315 -8.98 -10.91 -28.63
CA GLU A 315 -8.66 -12.27 -29.13
C GLU A 315 -7.21 -12.92 -29.07
N TRP A 316 -7.11 -14.24 -28.73
CA TRP A 316 -5.96 -15.23 -28.76
C TRP A 316 -4.87 -15.21 -27.59
N PRO A 317 -3.95 -16.20 -27.38
CA PRO A 317 -4.13 -17.48 -26.58
C PRO A 317 -2.85 -17.94 -25.73
N LYS A 318 -2.62 -19.12 -25.06
CA LYS A 318 -3.34 -20.31 -24.45
C LYS A 318 -2.43 -21.24 -23.57
N GLY A 319 -3.01 -22.12 -22.72
CA GLY A 319 -2.57 -23.56 -22.64
C GLY A 319 -2.00 -24.27 -21.36
N GLY A 320 -2.65 -25.37 -20.89
CA GLY A 320 -2.06 -26.59 -20.29
C GLY A 320 -2.53 -27.13 -18.90
N TYR A 321 -2.45 -28.47 -18.68
CA TYR A 321 -2.93 -29.25 -17.51
C TYR A 321 -2.15 -29.15 -16.18
N ARG A 322 -1.90 -27.94 -15.72
CA ARG A 322 -1.60 -27.65 -14.30
C ARG A 322 -2.83 -26.80 -13.88
N THR A 323 -2.74 -25.63 -13.25
CA THR A 323 -3.60 -24.56 -13.82
C THR A 323 -3.07 -24.20 -15.20
N TYR A 324 -3.91 -23.61 -16.04
CA TYR A 324 -3.46 -23.17 -17.36
C TYR A 324 -2.31 -22.15 -17.29
N ALA A 325 -2.27 -21.30 -16.26
CA ALA A 325 -1.13 -20.45 -15.95
C ALA A 325 0.13 -21.27 -15.62
N GLU A 326 0.00 -22.27 -14.76
CA GLU A 326 1.12 -23.09 -14.33
C GLU A 326 1.80 -23.91 -15.45
N ILE A 327 1.12 -24.30 -16.54
CA ILE A 327 1.84 -24.80 -17.75
C ILE A 327 2.34 -23.66 -18.63
N LEU A 328 1.52 -22.66 -18.97
CA LEU A 328 1.91 -21.56 -19.86
C LEU A 328 3.24 -20.91 -19.49
N PHE A 329 3.50 -20.84 -18.18
CA PHE A 329 4.63 -20.18 -17.53
C PHE A 329 5.59 -21.16 -16.83
N ASN A 330 5.39 -22.49 -16.95
CA ASN A 330 6.18 -23.54 -16.29
C ASN A 330 6.43 -23.29 -14.78
N LEU A 331 5.35 -23.09 -14.03
CA LEU A 331 5.42 -22.85 -12.58
C LEU A 331 5.42 -24.21 -11.86
N HIS A 332 6.49 -24.56 -11.13
CA HIS A 332 6.64 -25.87 -10.49
C HIS A 332 6.63 -25.77 -8.96
N ALA A 333 7.36 -24.81 -8.39
CA ALA A 333 7.39 -24.53 -6.96
C ALA A 333 6.38 -23.43 -6.58
N THR A 334 5.96 -23.40 -5.31
CA THR A 334 5.09 -22.35 -4.75
C THR A 334 5.67 -20.94 -4.99
N THR A 335 7.00 -20.80 -4.92
CA THR A 335 7.73 -19.57 -5.22
C THR A 335 7.53 -19.06 -6.65
N ASP A 336 7.42 -19.97 -7.62
CA ASP A 336 7.22 -19.62 -9.03
C ASP A 336 5.79 -19.09 -9.21
N LYS A 337 4.82 -19.80 -8.62
CA LYS A 337 3.42 -19.39 -8.61
C LYS A 337 3.23 -18.04 -7.91
N ALA A 338 3.88 -17.81 -6.78
CA ALA A 338 3.83 -16.55 -6.04
C ALA A 338 4.41 -15.37 -6.85
N ARG A 339 5.54 -15.59 -7.55
CA ARG A 339 6.14 -14.60 -8.46
C ARG A 339 5.22 -14.30 -9.65
N TRP A 340 4.62 -15.32 -10.25
CA TRP A 340 3.68 -15.15 -11.36
C TRP A 340 2.41 -14.41 -10.93
N HIS A 341 1.82 -14.82 -9.82
CA HIS A 341 0.65 -14.20 -9.21
C HIS A 341 0.91 -12.72 -8.90
N LYS A 342 2.12 -12.39 -8.41
CA LYS A 342 2.54 -10.99 -8.25
C LYS A 342 2.47 -10.21 -9.58
N MET A 343 3.07 -10.70 -10.66
CA MET A 343 3.01 -10.05 -11.98
C MET A 343 1.57 -9.91 -12.51
N TYR A 344 0.71 -10.92 -12.28
CA TYR A 344 -0.70 -10.90 -12.70
C TYR A 344 -1.50 -9.83 -11.94
N ILE A 345 -1.32 -9.76 -10.61
CA ILE A 345 -2.02 -8.82 -9.73
C ILE A 345 -1.51 -7.37 -9.91
N GLU A 346 -0.21 -7.18 -10.12
CA GLU A 346 0.40 -5.88 -10.47
C GLU A 346 -0.10 -5.33 -11.81
N CYS A 347 -0.58 -6.17 -12.72
CA CYS A 347 -1.24 -5.75 -13.96
C CYS A 347 -2.76 -5.60 -13.81
N LEU A 348 -3.44 -6.55 -13.16
CA LEU A 348 -4.91 -6.57 -13.06
C LEU A 348 -5.46 -5.46 -12.17
N LEU A 349 -4.91 -5.26 -10.96
CA LEU A 349 -5.51 -4.38 -9.97
C LEU A 349 -5.49 -2.89 -10.38
N PRO A 350 -4.41 -2.32 -10.95
CA PRO A 350 -4.46 -0.96 -11.47
C PRO A 350 -5.56 -0.80 -12.54
N LEU A 351 -5.57 -1.67 -13.55
CA LEU A 351 -6.52 -1.57 -14.67
C LEU A 351 -7.98 -1.74 -14.22
N ALA A 352 -8.25 -2.60 -13.24
CA ALA A 352 -9.60 -2.85 -12.75
C ALA A 352 -10.11 -1.79 -11.74
N LEU A 353 -9.22 -1.13 -11.00
CA LEU A 353 -9.59 -0.18 -9.95
C LEU A 353 -9.46 1.29 -10.38
N ASP A 354 -8.62 1.62 -11.35
CA ASP A 354 -8.42 3.01 -11.76
C ASP A 354 -9.68 3.68 -12.36
N PRO A 355 -10.46 3.03 -13.26
CA PRO A 355 -11.72 3.59 -13.74
C PRO A 355 -12.79 3.73 -12.63
N LEU A 356 -12.78 2.83 -11.65
CA LEU A 356 -13.64 2.89 -10.46
C LEU A 356 -13.27 4.08 -9.57
N ARG A 357 -11.96 4.28 -9.35
CA ARG A 357 -11.41 5.28 -8.43
C ARG A 357 -11.42 6.70 -9.01
N ARG A 358 -11.15 6.86 -10.31
CA ARG A 358 -11.13 8.17 -11.02
C ARG A 358 -12.49 8.59 -11.55
N HIS A 359 -13.28 7.65 -12.07
CA HIS A 359 -14.50 7.96 -12.85
C HIS A 359 -15.77 7.33 -12.27
N GLY A 360 -15.68 6.52 -11.20
CA GLY A 360 -16.83 5.80 -10.67
C GLY A 360 -17.36 4.73 -11.62
N VAL A 361 -16.51 4.16 -12.49
CA VAL A 361 -16.88 3.13 -13.47
C VAL A 361 -16.51 1.75 -12.93
N GLY A 362 -17.53 0.99 -12.52
CA GLY A 362 -17.39 -0.36 -11.98
C GLY A 362 -17.51 -1.43 -13.05
N PHE A 363 -16.43 -2.15 -13.30
CA PHE A 363 -16.37 -3.27 -14.23
C PHE A 363 -16.58 -4.62 -13.53
N GLU A 364 -17.37 -5.50 -14.13
CA GLU A 364 -17.61 -6.86 -13.63
C GLU A 364 -16.46 -7.81 -14.03
N PHE A 365 -15.27 -7.57 -13.48
CA PHE A 365 -14.00 -8.29 -13.71
C PHE A 365 -13.97 -9.75 -13.20
N HIS A 366 -15.09 -10.47 -13.23
CA HIS A 366 -15.10 -11.90 -12.95
C HIS A 366 -14.39 -12.69 -14.08
N ALA A 367 -13.84 -13.87 -13.79
CA ALA A 367 -12.92 -14.57 -14.69
C ALA A 367 -13.44 -14.80 -16.14
N GLN A 368 -14.75 -14.96 -16.36
CA GLN A 368 -15.32 -15.10 -17.73
C GLN A 368 -15.29 -13.80 -18.56
N ASN A 369 -15.25 -12.63 -17.92
CA ASN A 369 -15.25 -11.34 -18.61
C ASN A 369 -13.83 -10.81 -18.87
N ALA A 370 -12.80 -11.43 -18.29
CA ALA A 370 -11.44 -10.90 -18.25
C ALA A 370 -10.46 -11.83 -18.98
N VAL A 371 -10.04 -11.44 -20.20
CA VAL A 371 -8.98 -12.14 -20.94
C VAL A 371 -7.64 -11.48 -20.68
N VAL A 372 -6.69 -12.25 -20.14
CA VAL A 372 -5.31 -11.82 -19.91
C VAL A 372 -4.53 -11.83 -21.24
N GLN A 373 -3.88 -10.71 -21.56
CA GLN A 373 -2.99 -10.63 -22.73
C GLN A 373 -1.57 -11.08 -22.33
N VAL A 374 -1.01 -12.05 -23.04
CA VAL A 374 0.31 -12.63 -22.76
C VAL A 374 1.20 -12.54 -24.00
N CYS A 375 2.39 -11.95 -23.86
CA CYS A 375 3.36 -11.91 -24.96
C CYS A 375 3.90 -13.33 -25.24
N GLN A 376 3.48 -13.94 -26.36
CA GLN A 376 3.83 -15.34 -26.70
C GLN A 376 5.34 -15.65 -26.59
N LYS A 377 6.21 -14.70 -26.99
CA LYS A 377 7.68 -14.84 -26.98
C LYS A 377 8.30 -14.76 -25.58
N THR A 378 7.87 -13.82 -24.74
CA THR A 378 8.50 -13.53 -23.44
C THR A 378 7.72 -14.06 -22.24
N LYS A 379 6.50 -14.55 -22.48
CA LYS A 379 5.47 -14.86 -21.49
C LYS A 379 5.03 -13.69 -20.60
N VAL A 380 5.57 -12.49 -20.75
CA VAL A 380 5.17 -11.33 -19.92
C VAL A 380 3.70 -10.97 -20.17
N ILE A 381 2.94 -10.81 -19.09
CA ILE A 381 1.56 -10.29 -19.10
C ILE A 381 1.61 -8.82 -19.54
N LYS A 382 0.74 -8.42 -20.47
CA LYS A 382 0.78 -7.09 -21.10
C LYS A 382 -0.45 -6.21 -20.86
N GLY A 383 -1.53 -6.77 -20.39
CA GLY A 383 -2.78 -6.06 -20.15
C GLY A 383 -3.94 -7.04 -20.02
N PHE A 384 -5.15 -6.48 -19.96
CA PHE A 384 -6.39 -7.25 -19.93
C PHE A 384 -7.36 -6.71 -20.97
N ALA A 385 -8.09 -7.62 -21.62
CA ALA A 385 -9.26 -7.29 -22.42
C ALA A 385 -10.52 -7.63 -21.62
N ILE A 386 -11.51 -6.73 -21.62
CA ILE A 386 -12.80 -6.95 -20.95
C ILE A 386 -13.95 -7.16 -21.95
N SER A 387 -14.80 -8.15 -21.66
CA SER A 387 -16.04 -8.46 -22.37
C SER A 387 -17.27 -8.26 -21.46
N ASP A 388 -18.46 -8.40 -22.08
CA ASP A 388 -19.79 -8.22 -21.48
C ASP A 388 -20.05 -6.90 -20.72
N LEU A 389 -20.34 -5.84 -21.48
CA LEU A 389 -20.69 -4.53 -20.92
C LEU A 389 -22.03 -4.49 -20.16
N ALA A 390 -22.83 -5.56 -20.15
CA ALA A 390 -24.12 -5.60 -19.46
C ALA A 390 -24.00 -5.57 -17.92
N GLY A 391 -22.84 -5.96 -17.37
CA GLY A 391 -22.53 -5.92 -15.94
C GLY A 391 -21.88 -4.62 -15.44
N VAL A 392 -21.58 -3.67 -16.34
CA VAL A 392 -20.92 -2.40 -15.99
C VAL A 392 -21.88 -1.50 -15.21
N LYS A 393 -21.41 -0.94 -14.09
CA LYS A 393 -22.16 0.01 -13.26
C LYS A 393 -21.45 1.37 -13.25
N LEU A 394 -22.19 2.44 -13.46
CA LEU A 394 -21.66 3.81 -13.55
C LEU A 394 -22.12 4.67 -12.36
N HIS A 395 -21.24 5.45 -11.74
CA HIS A 395 -21.63 6.48 -10.78
C HIS A 395 -21.99 7.78 -11.49
N GLY A 396 -23.29 8.04 -11.64
CA GLY A 396 -23.83 9.17 -12.40
C GLY A 396 -23.27 10.53 -11.97
N PRO A 397 -23.33 10.88 -10.66
CA PRO A 397 -22.85 12.17 -10.16
C PRO A 397 -21.36 12.44 -10.45
N THR A 398 -20.49 11.42 -10.44
CA THR A 398 -19.06 11.59 -10.75
C THR A 398 -18.85 11.90 -12.22
N LEU A 399 -19.49 11.12 -13.12
CA LEU A 399 -19.34 11.31 -14.56
C LEU A 399 -19.98 12.63 -15.04
N GLN A 400 -21.12 13.02 -14.45
CA GLN A 400 -21.76 14.31 -14.73
C GLN A 400 -20.91 15.50 -14.24
N ALA A 401 -20.30 15.40 -13.06
CA ALA A 401 -19.34 16.42 -12.58
C ALA A 401 -18.08 16.51 -13.45
N GLN A 402 -17.72 15.44 -14.15
CA GLN A 402 -16.63 15.39 -15.15
C GLN A 402 -17.09 15.81 -16.56
N GLY A 403 -18.35 16.26 -16.73
CA GLY A 403 -18.87 16.78 -18.00
C GLY A 403 -19.28 15.71 -19.01
N HIS A 404 -19.49 14.46 -18.58
CA HIS A 404 -19.99 13.39 -19.46
C HIS A 404 -21.52 13.40 -19.54
N ASP A 405 -22.03 13.37 -20.77
CA ASP A 405 -23.42 13.02 -21.06
C ASP A 405 -23.66 11.52 -20.78
N LEU A 406 -24.77 11.21 -20.10
CA LEU A 406 -25.19 9.86 -19.71
C LEU A 406 -26.54 9.47 -20.31
N THR A 407 -27.08 10.26 -21.24
CA THR A 407 -28.35 9.99 -21.93
C THR A 407 -28.31 8.61 -22.62
N GLY A 408 -29.26 7.74 -22.27
CA GLY A 408 -29.30 6.35 -22.74
C GLY A 408 -28.42 5.36 -21.95
N LEU A 409 -27.83 5.78 -20.81
CA LEU A 409 -27.05 4.93 -19.90
C LEU A 409 -27.72 4.76 -18.52
N GLU A 410 -28.99 5.14 -18.38
CA GLU A 410 -29.69 5.25 -17.09
C GLU A 410 -29.76 3.91 -16.35
N ALA A 411 -30.01 2.82 -17.08
CA ALA A 411 -30.08 1.46 -16.51
C ALA A 411 -28.74 0.99 -15.90
N ALA A 412 -27.61 1.41 -16.49
CA ALA A 412 -26.27 1.13 -15.98
C ALA A 412 -25.87 2.07 -14.83
N THR A 413 -26.57 3.20 -14.66
CA THR A 413 -26.17 4.28 -13.75
C THR A 413 -26.71 4.10 -12.33
N THR A 414 -26.03 4.67 -11.34
CA THR A 414 -26.49 4.82 -9.95
C THR A 414 -25.97 6.11 -9.32
N ASN A 415 -26.70 6.61 -8.33
CA ASN A 415 -26.31 7.74 -7.49
C ASN A 415 -25.56 7.30 -6.20
N ALA A 416 -25.31 6.00 -6.06
CA ALA A 416 -24.68 5.40 -4.88
C ALA A 416 -23.34 4.75 -5.25
N ILE A 417 -22.23 5.50 -5.09
CA ILE A 417 -20.88 5.02 -5.39
C ILE A 417 -20.54 3.66 -4.73
N HIS A 418 -21.10 3.36 -3.55
CA HIS A 418 -20.85 2.10 -2.85
C HIS A 418 -21.45 0.87 -3.58
N GLU A 419 -22.52 1.01 -4.36
CA GLU A 419 -23.03 -0.09 -5.21
C GLU A 419 -22.01 -0.48 -6.27
N VAL A 420 -21.30 0.51 -6.80
CA VAL A 420 -20.25 0.35 -7.81
C VAL A 420 -19.03 -0.36 -7.20
N TRP A 421 -18.60 0.07 -6.00
CA TRP A 421 -17.55 -0.64 -5.25
C TRP A 421 -17.93 -2.08 -4.87
N ASN A 422 -19.18 -2.32 -4.44
CA ASN A 422 -19.65 -3.66 -4.10
C ASN A 422 -19.66 -4.59 -5.33
N ARG A 423 -20.07 -4.08 -6.50
CA ARG A 423 -20.03 -4.79 -7.79
C ARG A 423 -18.59 -5.23 -8.13
N VAL A 424 -17.63 -4.31 -8.06
CA VAL A 424 -16.23 -4.61 -8.35
C VAL A 424 -15.62 -5.54 -7.31
N HIS A 425 -15.86 -5.33 -6.01
CA HIS A 425 -15.35 -6.21 -4.95
C HIS A 425 -15.78 -7.67 -5.16
N HIS A 426 -17.06 -7.91 -5.42
CA HIS A 426 -17.59 -9.25 -5.69
C HIS A 426 -16.98 -9.89 -6.95
N ALA A 427 -16.93 -9.13 -8.06
CA ALA A 427 -16.43 -9.65 -9.34
C ALA A 427 -14.92 -9.90 -9.33
N LEU A 428 -14.13 -8.90 -8.90
CA LEU A 428 -12.67 -8.87 -8.95
C LEU A 428 -12.04 -9.63 -7.77
N ILE A 429 -12.41 -9.32 -6.54
CA ILE A 429 -11.72 -9.84 -5.35
C ILE A 429 -12.19 -11.24 -5.01
N GLN A 430 -13.50 -11.46 -4.98
CA GLN A 430 -14.07 -12.77 -4.58
C GLN A 430 -14.06 -13.77 -5.74
N ASN A 431 -14.74 -13.47 -6.85
CA ASN A 431 -14.96 -14.44 -7.94
C ASN A 431 -13.77 -14.61 -8.91
N HIS A 432 -12.77 -13.73 -8.88
CA HIS A 432 -11.60 -13.81 -9.74
C HIS A 432 -10.30 -14.03 -8.95
N VAL A 433 -9.84 -13.04 -8.18
CA VAL A 433 -8.56 -13.13 -7.44
C VAL A 433 -8.60 -14.24 -6.38
N GLY A 434 -9.67 -14.34 -5.59
CA GLY A 434 -9.82 -15.40 -4.59
C GLY A 434 -9.85 -16.81 -5.19
N TYR A 435 -10.50 -16.99 -6.36
CA TYR A 435 -10.52 -18.29 -7.04
C TYR A 435 -9.16 -18.65 -7.65
N MET A 436 -8.46 -17.69 -8.26
CA MET A 436 -7.10 -17.88 -8.80
C MET A 436 -6.09 -18.26 -7.71
N LEU A 437 -6.13 -17.59 -6.55
CA LEU A 437 -5.30 -17.92 -5.39
C LEU A 437 -5.48 -19.37 -4.94
N TYR A 438 -6.73 -19.82 -4.83
CA TYR A 438 -7.07 -21.19 -4.50
C TYR A 438 -6.58 -22.18 -5.56
N ALA A 439 -6.83 -21.90 -6.84
CA ALA A 439 -6.43 -22.77 -7.95
C ALA A 439 -4.91 -22.98 -8.04
N LEU A 440 -4.11 -21.96 -7.67
CA LEU A 440 -2.65 -22.05 -7.59
C LEU A 440 -2.14 -22.68 -6.28
N GLY A 441 -2.95 -22.71 -5.22
CA GLY A 441 -2.54 -23.12 -3.86
C GLY A 441 -1.77 -22.03 -3.09
N LEU A 442 -2.09 -20.76 -3.33
CA LEU A 442 -1.36 -19.58 -2.80
C LEU A 442 -2.06 -18.87 -1.62
N ASP A 443 -3.03 -19.51 -0.98
CA ASP A 443 -3.95 -18.87 -0.01
C ASP A 443 -3.29 -18.13 1.16
N ARG A 444 -2.06 -18.47 1.57
CA ARG A 444 -1.35 -17.73 2.62
C ARG A 444 -0.50 -16.58 2.07
N GLU A 445 0.27 -16.84 1.02
CA GLU A 445 1.29 -15.90 0.50
C GLU A 445 0.69 -14.88 -0.47
N GLY A 446 -0.21 -15.32 -1.36
CA GLY A 446 -0.73 -14.49 -2.45
C GLY A 446 -1.72 -13.41 -2.00
N TRP A 447 -2.41 -13.58 -0.86
CA TRP A 447 -3.21 -12.49 -0.25
C TRP A 447 -2.34 -11.36 0.32
N ALA A 448 -1.10 -11.64 0.75
CA ALA A 448 -0.18 -10.58 1.17
C ALA A 448 0.27 -9.73 -0.03
N VAL A 449 0.54 -10.38 -1.17
CA VAL A 449 0.81 -9.71 -2.46
C VAL A 449 -0.37 -8.84 -2.89
N VAL A 450 -1.59 -9.39 -2.89
CA VAL A 450 -2.82 -8.64 -3.23
C VAL A 450 -3.02 -7.44 -2.30
N ARG A 451 -2.82 -7.61 -0.99
CA ARG A 451 -2.92 -6.50 -0.02
C ARG A 451 -1.87 -5.41 -0.24
N SER A 452 -0.67 -5.78 -0.70
CA SER A 452 0.40 -4.82 -1.03
C SER A 452 0.03 -4.00 -2.28
N VAL A 453 -0.35 -4.66 -3.37
CA VAL A 453 -0.73 -3.97 -4.61
C VAL A 453 -2.02 -3.15 -4.43
N LEU A 454 -3.03 -3.66 -3.70
CA LEU A 454 -4.22 -2.88 -3.33
C LEU A 454 -3.85 -1.61 -2.56
N ARG A 455 -2.91 -1.67 -1.61
CA ARG A 455 -2.46 -0.49 -0.86
C ARG A 455 -1.81 0.55 -1.78
N ASN A 456 -1.07 0.12 -2.78
CA ASN A 456 -0.40 1.02 -3.72
C ASN A 456 -1.39 1.65 -4.72
N VAL A 457 -2.34 0.86 -5.25
CA VAL A 457 -3.36 1.30 -6.22
C VAL A 457 -4.47 2.15 -5.57
N LEU A 458 -4.70 1.98 -4.27
CA LEU A 458 -5.65 2.76 -3.47
C LEU A 458 -4.96 3.85 -2.62
N ALA A 459 -3.66 4.10 -2.82
CA ALA A 459 -3.08 5.38 -2.43
C ALA A 459 -3.69 6.49 -3.31
N ASN A 460 -3.93 7.67 -2.73
CA ASN A 460 -4.74 8.70 -3.38
C ASN A 460 -3.98 9.37 -4.54
N ASP A 461 -4.64 9.58 -5.71
CA ASP A 461 -4.14 10.49 -6.76
C ASP A 461 -3.90 11.93 -6.23
N GLY A 462 -4.57 12.31 -5.14
CA GLY A 462 -4.36 13.58 -4.47
C GLY A 462 -3.00 13.70 -3.77
N ASP A 463 -2.22 12.62 -3.66
CA ASP A 463 -0.88 12.58 -3.08
C ASP A 463 0.21 12.38 -4.15
N SER A 464 0.25 13.30 -5.11
CA SER A 464 1.29 13.35 -6.16
C SER A 464 2.70 13.44 -5.56
N VAL A 465 2.85 14.19 -4.46
CA VAL A 465 4.12 14.34 -3.74
C VAL A 465 4.55 13.02 -3.07
N GLY A 466 3.64 12.30 -2.42
CA GLY A 466 3.91 10.96 -1.87
C GLY A 466 4.18 9.92 -2.96
N GLY A 467 3.49 9.99 -4.09
CA GLY A 467 3.77 9.20 -5.29
C GLY A 467 5.19 9.43 -5.80
N ARG A 468 5.57 10.68 -6.04
CA ARG A 468 6.94 11.08 -6.40
C ARG A 468 7.97 10.68 -5.35
N LEU A 469 7.65 10.75 -4.06
CA LEU A 469 8.55 10.32 -2.99
C LEU A 469 8.82 8.81 -3.05
N VAL A 470 7.80 7.99 -3.37
CA VAL A 470 7.97 6.55 -3.62
C VAL A 470 8.81 6.31 -4.90
N GLU A 471 8.48 6.98 -6.01
CA GLU A 471 9.23 6.86 -7.28
C GLU A 471 10.72 7.20 -7.11
N ASN A 472 11.02 8.33 -6.46
CA ASN A 472 12.38 8.84 -6.25
C ASN A 472 13.22 8.02 -5.26
N THR A 473 12.59 7.19 -4.43
CA THR A 473 13.31 6.41 -3.39
C THR A 473 13.35 4.90 -3.64
N ALA A 474 12.42 4.36 -4.43
CA ALA A 474 12.39 2.95 -4.83
C ALA A 474 13.69 2.41 -5.47
N PRO A 475 14.50 3.19 -6.23
CA PRO A 475 15.82 2.74 -6.71
C PRO A 475 16.85 2.48 -5.59
N TYR A 476 16.59 2.97 -4.38
CA TYR A 476 17.53 3.01 -3.27
C TYR A 476 17.11 2.18 -2.06
N GLY A 477 15.81 1.97 -1.86
CA GLY A 477 15.31 1.22 -0.71
C GLY A 477 13.79 1.31 -0.49
N GLU A 478 13.31 0.70 0.59
CA GLU A 478 11.91 0.76 1.01
C GLU A 478 11.67 1.91 2.01
N LEU A 479 10.70 2.79 1.71
CA LEU A 479 10.30 3.86 2.62
C LEU A 479 9.69 3.31 3.92
N SER A 480 10.22 3.77 5.05
CA SER A 480 9.67 3.45 6.36
C SER A 480 8.25 3.99 6.52
N GLY A 481 7.48 3.41 7.45
CA GLY A 481 6.08 3.79 7.68
C GLY A 481 5.86 5.27 8.04
N ALA A 482 6.90 5.99 8.48
CA ALA A 482 6.84 7.43 8.78
C ALA A 482 6.64 8.31 7.53
N ALA A 483 7.06 7.86 6.35
CA ALA A 483 6.84 8.59 5.10
C ALA A 483 5.35 8.74 4.75
N ARG A 484 4.49 7.85 5.28
CA ARG A 484 3.03 7.83 5.07
C ARG A 484 2.27 8.92 5.87
N GLN A 485 2.99 9.84 6.50
CA GLN A 485 2.41 11.01 7.17
C GLN A 485 2.64 12.31 6.41
N LEU A 486 3.36 12.30 5.27
CA LEU A 486 3.51 13.46 4.41
C LEU A 486 2.14 13.88 3.85
N SER A 487 1.82 15.16 3.97
CA SER A 487 0.68 15.80 3.32
C SER A 487 1.12 16.37 1.96
N PRO A 488 0.33 16.18 0.89
CA PRO A 488 0.60 16.79 -0.41
C PRO A 488 0.29 18.28 -0.47
N TYR A 489 -0.30 18.85 0.59
CA TYR A 489 -0.61 20.26 0.71
C TYR A 489 0.51 20.97 1.49
N PRO A 490 1.40 21.74 0.83
CA PRO A 490 2.52 22.43 1.49
C PRO A 490 2.10 23.74 2.15
N ASP A 491 2.97 24.25 3.03
CA ASP A 491 2.87 25.59 3.61
C ASP A 491 3.48 26.66 2.69
N VAL A 492 2.80 27.80 2.55
CA VAL A 492 3.28 28.92 1.72
C VAL A 492 3.98 29.94 2.61
N LEU A 493 5.30 30.02 2.47
CA LEU A 493 6.13 30.97 3.24
C LEU A 493 6.63 32.12 2.33
N PRO A 494 6.77 33.34 2.87
CA PRO A 494 7.43 34.42 2.14
C PRO A 494 8.94 34.16 2.02
N PRO A 495 9.60 34.47 0.89
CA PRO A 495 11.06 34.28 0.72
C PRO A 495 11.92 34.92 1.83
N GLU A 496 11.45 36.02 2.41
CA GLU A 496 12.10 36.77 3.50
C GLU A 496 12.22 35.94 4.78
N PHE A 497 11.29 35.00 5.02
CA PHE A 497 11.34 34.09 6.16
C PHE A 497 12.59 33.21 6.11
N LEU A 498 12.88 32.63 4.93
CA LEU A 498 14.06 31.80 4.71
C LEU A 498 15.34 32.59 4.91
N LYS A 499 15.40 33.80 4.36
CA LYS A 499 16.56 34.70 4.47
C LYS A 499 16.81 35.15 5.91
N SER A 500 15.74 35.40 6.67
CA SER A 500 15.83 35.72 8.11
C SER A 500 16.31 34.52 8.93
N LEU A 501 15.89 33.30 8.57
CA LEU A 501 16.30 32.06 9.22
C LEU A 501 17.77 31.70 8.93
N GLU A 502 18.25 31.97 7.72
CA GLU A 502 19.65 31.80 7.31
C GLU A 502 20.56 32.76 8.10
N LEU A 503 20.26 34.06 8.12
CA LEU A 503 21.00 35.08 8.90
C LEU A 503 20.99 34.82 10.42
N PHE A 504 19.87 34.32 10.95
CA PHE A 504 19.80 33.84 12.33
C PHE A 504 20.73 32.64 12.55
N HIS A 505 20.76 31.68 11.62
CA HIS A 505 21.61 30.50 11.78
C HIS A 505 23.11 30.85 11.69
N GLU A 506 23.52 31.74 10.79
CA GLU A 506 24.91 32.25 10.76
C GLU A 506 25.31 32.84 12.12
N SER A 507 24.43 33.64 12.72
CA SER A 507 24.60 34.21 14.06
C SER A 507 24.74 33.12 15.13
N LEU A 508 23.91 32.06 15.05
CA LEU A 508 23.89 30.93 15.98
C LEU A 508 25.17 30.07 15.85
N ALA A 509 25.64 29.83 14.63
CA ALA A 509 26.85 29.08 14.34
C ALA A 509 28.11 29.80 14.85
N LEU A 510 28.15 31.14 14.75
CA LEU A 510 29.21 31.96 15.35
C LEU A 510 29.18 31.91 16.88
N ALA A 511 28.00 32.06 17.50
CA ALA A 511 27.85 31.98 18.95
C ALA A 511 28.23 30.60 19.52
N LEU A 512 27.73 29.51 18.93
CA LEU A 512 28.09 28.13 19.29
C LEU A 512 29.59 27.88 19.07
N GLY A 513 30.14 28.30 17.93
CA GLY A 513 31.56 28.18 17.59
C GLY A 513 32.47 28.86 18.62
N ASN A 514 32.08 30.03 19.13
CA ASN A 514 32.81 30.72 20.18
C ASN A 514 32.65 30.04 21.55
N ILE A 515 31.42 29.78 22.00
CA ILE A 515 31.14 29.20 23.33
C ILE A 515 31.79 27.83 23.49
N ILE A 516 31.59 26.93 22.52
CA ILE A 516 32.14 25.56 22.56
C ILE A 516 33.67 25.60 22.40
N GLY A 517 34.20 26.52 21.58
CA GLY A 517 35.65 26.70 21.41
C GLY A 517 36.39 27.18 22.67
N ARG A 518 35.69 27.79 23.64
CA ARG A 518 36.26 28.23 24.93
C ARG A 518 35.70 27.51 26.17
N TRP A 519 34.94 26.43 25.99
CA TRP A 519 34.14 25.79 27.05
C TRP A 519 34.93 25.47 28.33
N TRP A 520 36.14 24.90 28.20
CA TRP A 520 37.04 24.59 29.32
C TRP A 520 38.08 25.68 29.59
N LYS A 521 38.14 26.72 28.76
CA LYS A 521 39.25 27.70 28.66
C LYS A 521 38.88 29.07 29.21
N ASP A 522 37.60 29.47 29.15
CA ASP A 522 37.09 30.70 29.77
C ASP A 522 36.56 30.42 31.18
N THR A 523 37.47 30.36 32.14
CA THR A 523 37.17 30.11 33.56
C THR A 523 36.28 31.17 34.19
N ALA A 524 36.18 32.38 33.61
CA ALA A 524 35.29 33.44 34.06
C ALA A 524 33.83 33.27 33.60
N ALA A 525 33.60 32.54 32.49
CA ALA A 525 32.24 32.25 32.00
C ALA A 525 31.61 31.02 32.68
N VAL A 526 32.42 30.17 33.34
CA VAL A 526 32.00 29.03 34.18
C VAL A 526 31.02 28.06 33.48
N PHE A 527 31.22 27.79 32.19
CA PHE A 527 30.31 26.94 31.40
C PHE A 527 30.02 25.56 32.02
N PRO A 528 31.01 24.79 32.55
CA PRO A 528 30.73 23.50 33.19
C PRO A 528 29.90 23.64 34.49
N GLY A 529 29.92 24.80 35.14
CA GLY A 529 29.06 25.08 36.31
C GLY A 529 27.63 25.49 35.94
N ARG A 530 27.43 26.07 34.75
CA ARG A 530 26.11 26.52 34.22
C ARG A 530 25.37 25.42 33.46
N MET A 531 26.11 24.55 32.76
CA MET A 531 25.63 23.29 32.20
C MET A 531 26.50 22.13 32.72
N PRO A 532 26.28 21.66 33.95
CA PRO A 532 26.97 20.47 34.44
C PRO A 532 26.58 19.21 33.68
N LEU A 533 27.57 18.36 33.40
CA LEU A 533 27.47 17.15 32.58
C LEU A 533 27.63 15.89 33.45
N GLU A 534 27.43 14.71 32.87
CA GLU A 534 27.73 13.44 33.55
C GLU A 534 29.25 13.19 33.54
N PRO A 535 29.88 12.61 34.59
CA PRO A 535 31.35 12.60 34.70
C PRO A 535 32.12 11.88 33.59
N ARG A 536 31.54 10.86 32.93
CA ARG A 536 32.14 10.18 31.75
C ARG A 536 31.98 11.04 30.49
N VAL A 537 30.85 11.73 30.34
CA VAL A 537 30.65 12.74 29.28
C VAL A 537 31.68 13.87 29.40
N GLU A 538 31.85 14.41 30.61
CA GLU A 538 32.86 15.45 30.88
C GLU A 538 34.28 14.95 30.63
N ALA A 539 34.66 13.78 31.15
CA ALA A 539 35.99 13.21 30.93
C ALA A 539 36.29 12.98 29.44
N LEU A 540 35.29 12.58 28.64
CA LEU A 540 35.39 12.45 27.19
C LEU A 540 35.57 13.81 26.51
N LEU A 541 34.75 14.81 26.84
CA LEU A 541 34.80 16.14 26.23
C LEU A 541 36.09 16.91 26.57
N GLN A 542 36.58 16.80 27.81
CA GLN A 542 37.90 17.35 28.16
C GLN A 542 39.03 16.63 27.43
N TRP A 543 38.91 15.32 27.18
CA TRP A 543 39.89 14.58 26.39
C TRP A 543 39.85 14.97 24.90
N ILE A 544 38.67 15.26 24.36
CA ILE A 544 38.44 15.81 23.02
C ILE A 544 39.05 17.21 22.85
N ASP A 545 38.91 18.09 23.84
CA ASP A 545 39.52 19.42 23.83
C ASP A 545 41.05 19.34 23.83
N ARG A 546 41.63 18.59 24.79
CA ARG A 546 43.08 18.31 24.85
C ARG A 546 43.60 17.59 23.59
N GLY A 547 42.77 16.80 22.92
CA GLY A 547 43.10 16.14 21.66
C GLY A 547 42.99 17.04 20.43
N SER A 548 42.19 18.11 20.51
CA SER A 548 42.10 19.15 19.49
C SER A 548 43.33 20.05 19.54
N ASP A 549 43.75 20.45 20.75
CA ASP A 549 45.00 21.21 20.97
C ASP A 549 46.25 20.41 20.58
N LYS A 550 46.17 19.07 20.61
CA LYS A 550 47.21 18.13 20.14
C LYS A 550 47.01 17.65 18.69
N VAL A 551 46.06 18.22 17.96
CA VAL A 551 45.82 17.99 16.52
C VAL A 551 45.56 16.51 16.13
N PHE A 552 45.13 15.66 17.08
CA PHE A 552 44.66 14.29 16.78
C PHE A 552 43.12 14.15 16.81
N ILE A 553 42.42 15.20 17.26
CA ILE A 553 40.98 15.40 17.08
C ILE A 553 40.78 16.57 16.12
N ARG A 554 39.76 16.51 15.26
CA ARG A 554 39.44 17.60 14.33
C ARG A 554 38.99 18.87 15.09
N PRO A 555 39.31 20.08 14.59
CA PRO A 555 38.85 21.32 15.21
C PRO A 555 37.32 21.47 15.03
N TYR A 556 36.64 21.91 16.09
CA TYR A 556 35.17 22.03 16.12
C TYR A 556 34.60 22.85 14.94
N LYS A 557 35.22 24.00 14.65
CA LYS A 557 34.83 24.89 13.56
C LYS A 557 35.16 24.24 12.21
N GLY A 558 34.14 24.02 11.38
CA GLY A 558 34.23 23.33 10.10
C GLY A 558 34.09 21.81 10.17
N ASN A 559 33.92 21.22 11.36
CA ASN A 559 33.72 19.77 11.54
C ASN A 559 32.52 19.46 12.46
N GLN A 560 31.59 20.40 12.66
CA GLN A 560 30.47 20.27 13.58
C GLN A 560 29.57 19.04 13.31
N GLY A 561 29.45 18.65 12.04
CA GLY A 561 28.45 17.68 11.57
C GLY A 561 27.08 18.34 11.36
N ASN A 562 26.03 17.54 11.50
CA ASN A 562 24.64 17.96 11.31
C ASN A 562 24.01 18.52 12.59
N LEU A 563 23.39 19.70 12.47
CA LEU A 563 22.46 20.25 13.45
C LEU A 563 21.07 20.38 12.84
N ARG A 564 20.07 19.96 13.60
CA ARG A 564 18.66 20.14 13.28
C ARG A 564 17.93 20.95 14.37
N PRO A 565 17.89 22.30 14.31
CA PRO A 565 17.07 23.08 15.23
C PRO A 565 15.57 22.95 14.95
N ASP A 566 14.76 22.95 16.00
CA ASP A 566 13.30 22.85 15.92
C ASP A 566 12.68 24.23 16.24
N ILE A 567 11.79 24.72 15.36
CA ILE A 567 11.29 26.10 15.33
C ILE A 567 9.78 26.20 15.57
N LEU A 568 9.39 27.25 16.29
CA LEU A 568 8.01 27.62 16.61
C LEU A 568 7.64 28.91 15.89
N ILE A 569 6.41 29.04 15.40
CA ILE A 569 5.83 30.32 14.94
C ILE A 569 4.85 30.82 16.02
N PRO A 570 5.17 31.90 16.76
CA PRO A 570 4.24 32.48 17.72
C PRO A 570 2.95 32.99 17.06
N ALA A 571 1.87 33.07 17.85
CA ALA A 571 0.73 33.90 17.51
C ALA A 571 1.14 35.38 17.64
N GLU A 572 0.98 36.15 16.57
CA GLU A 572 1.21 37.59 16.50
C GLU A 572 -0.04 38.25 15.92
N GLU A 573 -0.28 39.53 16.25
CA GLU A 573 -1.54 40.23 15.95
C GLU A 573 -1.57 40.90 14.56
N ASP A 574 -0.41 41.05 13.90
CA ASP A 574 -0.25 41.73 12.60
C ASP A 574 -0.01 40.76 11.42
N GLU A 575 -0.42 41.19 10.22
CA GLU A 575 -0.25 40.47 8.93
C GLU A 575 1.19 40.55 8.36
N GLY A 576 2.21 40.52 9.23
CA GLY A 576 3.62 40.61 8.85
C GLY A 576 4.27 39.28 8.43
N ILE A 577 5.53 39.38 7.97
CA ILE A 577 6.43 38.22 7.76
C ILE A 577 6.48 37.41 9.08
N PRO A 578 6.18 36.10 9.07
CA PRO A 578 6.07 35.33 10.31
C PRO A 578 7.38 35.32 11.11
N ARG A 579 7.37 35.75 12.38
CA ARG A 579 8.52 35.54 13.26
C ARG A 579 8.60 34.07 13.70
N PHE A 580 9.82 33.61 13.97
CA PHE A 580 10.09 32.26 14.50
C PHE A 580 10.89 32.34 15.82
N LYS A 581 10.81 31.27 16.62
CA LYS A 581 11.71 31.04 17.76
C LYS A 581 12.22 29.60 17.79
N VAL A 582 13.53 29.41 17.87
CA VAL A 582 14.17 28.10 18.13
C VAL A 582 13.93 27.70 19.58
N CYS A 583 13.32 26.53 19.79
CA CYS A 583 12.96 26.05 21.13
C CYS A 583 13.80 24.86 21.62
N GLU A 584 14.50 24.17 20.71
CA GLU A 584 15.56 23.20 21.01
C GLU A 584 16.48 23.00 19.77
N ILE A 585 17.64 22.37 20.00
CA ILE A 585 18.61 22.02 18.95
C ILE A 585 18.85 20.50 19.01
N ASN A 586 18.60 19.79 17.91
CA ASN A 586 18.86 18.36 17.80
C ASN A 586 20.19 18.11 17.09
N GLY A 587 21.22 17.70 17.85
CA GLY A 587 22.56 17.37 17.34
C GLY A 587 22.99 15.93 17.59
N ARG A 588 22.12 15.10 18.19
CA ARG A 588 22.46 13.76 18.69
C ARG A 588 22.91 12.79 17.60
N PHE A 589 22.13 12.71 16.53
CA PHE A 589 22.31 11.71 15.47
C PHE A 589 22.70 12.42 14.17
N PRO A 590 23.73 11.95 13.44
CA PRO A 590 24.30 12.69 12.32
C PRO A 590 23.36 12.81 11.11
N ILE A 591 22.39 11.91 10.97
CA ILE A 591 21.42 11.96 9.87
C ILE A 591 20.19 12.79 10.24
N SER A 592 19.62 12.61 11.44
CA SER A 592 18.44 13.35 11.95
C SER A 592 17.28 13.53 10.93
N PHE A 593 17.08 12.54 10.04
CA PHE A 593 16.11 12.53 8.92
C PHE A 593 16.39 13.51 7.75
N LEU A 594 17.60 14.06 7.64
CA LEU A 594 18.04 14.94 6.54
C LEU A 594 17.80 14.35 5.14
N HIS A 595 18.13 13.07 4.94
CA HIS A 595 17.89 12.39 3.65
C HIS A 595 16.39 12.30 3.28
N LEU A 596 15.51 12.11 4.27
CA LEU A 596 14.07 12.03 4.04
C LEU A 596 13.51 13.41 3.67
N ALA A 597 14.00 14.48 4.32
CA ALA A 597 13.69 15.84 3.92
C ALA A 597 14.18 16.14 2.50
N ALA A 598 15.40 15.72 2.14
CA ALA A 598 15.94 15.88 0.79
C ALA A 598 15.08 15.19 -0.28
N SER A 599 14.78 13.89 -0.12
CA SER A 599 13.89 13.16 -1.05
C SER A 599 12.47 13.72 -1.08
N SER A 600 11.96 14.27 0.02
CA SER A 600 10.62 14.89 0.07
C SER A 600 10.58 16.23 -0.67
N TYR A 601 11.60 17.07 -0.55
CA TYR A 601 11.73 18.30 -1.33
C TYR A 601 12.08 18.04 -2.80
N GLN A 602 12.71 16.90 -3.12
CA GLN A 602 12.87 16.43 -4.49
C GLN A 602 11.51 16.05 -5.09
N ALA A 603 10.73 15.22 -4.38
CA ALA A 603 9.38 14.84 -4.80
C ALA A 603 8.43 16.05 -5.00
N LEU A 604 8.57 17.07 -4.16
CA LEU A 604 7.85 18.35 -4.28
C LEU A 604 8.29 19.17 -5.51
N ALA A 605 9.55 19.05 -5.94
CA ALA A 605 10.08 19.68 -7.15
C ALA A 605 9.66 18.93 -8.43
N ASP A 606 9.62 17.60 -8.38
CA ASP A 606 9.24 16.72 -9.50
C ASP A 606 7.71 16.63 -9.71
N THR A 607 6.93 17.24 -8.83
CA THR A 607 5.47 17.39 -8.93
C THR A 607 5.13 18.59 -9.82
N GLU A 608 4.20 18.42 -10.77
CA GLU A 608 3.75 19.52 -11.64
C GLU A 608 2.84 20.48 -10.87
N TRP A 609 3.19 21.78 -10.90
CA TRP A 609 2.43 22.84 -10.23
C TRP A 609 1.52 23.57 -11.22
N HIS A 610 0.23 23.69 -10.89
CA HIS A 610 -0.71 24.52 -11.66
C HIS A 610 -0.39 26.03 -11.62
N ASN A 611 0.51 26.45 -10.72
CA ASN A 611 0.97 27.82 -10.58
C ASN A 611 2.51 27.87 -10.68
N PRO A 612 3.09 28.39 -11.77
CA PRO A 612 4.55 28.41 -11.97
C PRO A 612 5.29 29.38 -11.02
N SER A 613 4.57 30.30 -10.36
CA SER A 613 5.11 31.15 -9.30
C SER A 613 5.35 30.41 -7.98
N MET A 614 4.93 29.15 -7.85
CA MET A 614 5.16 28.34 -6.65
C MET A 614 6.35 27.39 -6.86
N ARG A 615 7.32 27.42 -5.94
CA ARG A 615 8.46 26.50 -5.94
C ARG A 615 8.77 25.97 -4.54
N PRO A 616 9.42 24.80 -4.39
CA PRO A 616 9.95 24.33 -3.11
C PRO A 616 10.74 25.41 -2.35
N ALA A 617 10.47 25.54 -1.05
CA ALA A 617 11.16 26.48 -0.18
C ALA A 617 12.63 26.08 0.07
N THR A 618 12.92 24.78 0.03
CA THR A 618 14.28 24.23 0.11
C THR A 618 14.68 23.62 -1.22
N ASP A 619 15.89 23.95 -1.67
CA ASP A 619 16.59 23.21 -2.72
C ASP A 619 17.05 21.86 -2.18
N HIS A 620 16.51 20.76 -2.72
CA HIS A 620 16.84 19.40 -2.29
C HIS A 620 18.32 19.07 -2.52
N ASN A 621 18.98 19.70 -3.50
CA ASN A 621 20.40 19.45 -3.80
C ASN A 621 21.28 19.91 -2.64
N LYS A 622 21.00 21.08 -2.04
CA LYS A 622 21.70 21.54 -0.82
C LYS A 622 21.55 20.57 0.36
N LEU A 623 20.40 19.91 0.50
CA LEU A 623 20.18 18.90 1.54
C LEU A 623 20.94 17.59 1.25
N PHE A 624 21.02 17.17 -0.02
CA PHE A 624 21.80 16.00 -0.43
C PHE A 624 23.32 16.25 -0.36
N ASP A 625 23.81 17.39 -0.85
CA ASP A 625 25.22 17.77 -0.73
C ASP A 625 25.62 17.90 0.75
N GLY A 626 24.78 18.53 1.58
CA GLY A 626 24.97 18.55 3.03
C GLY A 626 24.99 17.15 3.66
N LEU A 627 24.13 16.23 3.23
CA LEU A 627 24.16 14.82 3.67
C LEU A 627 25.46 14.12 3.29
N PHE A 628 25.98 14.38 2.08
CA PHE A 628 27.22 13.77 1.58
C PHE A 628 28.48 14.40 2.18
N GLU A 629 28.49 15.70 2.48
CA GLU A 629 29.59 16.42 3.16
C GLU A 629 29.92 15.85 4.55
N LEU A 630 28.96 15.19 5.22
CA LEU A 630 29.21 14.49 6.48
C LEU A 630 30.20 13.32 6.35
N PHE A 631 30.37 12.75 5.15
CA PHE A 631 31.11 11.51 4.93
C PHE A 631 32.26 11.68 3.94
N ASN A 632 33.39 11.03 4.21
CA ASN A 632 34.43 10.85 3.21
C ASN A 632 33.99 9.75 2.22
N PRO A 633 33.79 10.04 0.92
CA PRO A 633 33.29 9.05 -0.03
C PRO A 633 34.33 7.96 -0.39
N SER A 634 35.60 8.13 -0.02
CA SER A 634 36.69 7.20 -0.35
C SER A 634 36.91 6.08 0.68
N VAL A 635 36.16 6.04 1.79
CA VAL A 635 36.27 4.99 2.82
C VAL A 635 34.89 4.50 3.31
N PRO A 636 34.74 3.23 3.74
CA PRO A 636 33.45 2.70 4.19
C PRO A 636 32.80 3.50 5.34
N ILE A 637 31.49 3.70 5.24
CA ILE A 637 30.65 4.36 6.25
C ILE A 637 30.14 3.30 7.24
N HIS A 638 30.34 3.51 8.54
CA HIS A 638 29.86 2.60 9.59
C HIS A 638 28.84 3.30 10.49
N PHE A 639 27.58 2.89 10.44
CA PHE A 639 26.56 3.33 11.42
C PHE A 639 26.64 2.44 12.66
N VAL A 640 26.89 3.03 13.83
CA VAL A 640 27.13 2.29 15.08
C VAL A 640 25.94 2.49 16.03
N GLY A 641 25.19 1.42 16.29
CA GLY A 641 23.95 1.43 17.10
C GLY A 641 23.48 0.01 17.48
N GLU A 642 22.76 -0.14 18.60
CA GLU A 642 22.10 -1.41 18.95
C GLU A 642 20.82 -1.64 18.13
N THR A 643 20.06 -0.56 17.93
CA THR A 643 18.96 -0.47 16.97
C THR A 643 19.25 0.70 16.04
N SER A 644 18.90 0.56 14.75
CA SER A 644 19.04 1.64 13.78
C SER A 644 17.68 2.30 13.54
N ASP A 645 17.64 3.64 13.56
CA ASP A 645 16.49 4.42 13.10
C ASP A 645 16.18 4.23 11.61
N PHE A 646 17.11 3.62 10.86
CA PHE A 646 17.00 3.33 9.43
C PHE A 646 17.30 1.84 9.20
N PRO A 647 16.31 1.01 8.84
CA PRO A 647 16.56 -0.41 8.59
C PRO A 647 17.51 -0.60 7.36
N PRO A 648 18.16 -1.75 7.19
CA PRO A 648 19.23 -1.92 6.18
C PRO A 648 18.78 -1.83 4.72
N ASP A 649 17.47 -1.88 4.49
CA ASP A 649 16.74 -1.66 3.24
C ASP A 649 16.29 -0.19 3.06
N SER A 650 16.59 0.71 3.98
CA SER A 650 16.25 2.15 3.89
C SER A 650 16.93 2.83 2.69
N PRO A 651 16.23 3.75 1.98
CA PRO A 651 16.81 4.58 0.92
C PRO A 651 18.11 5.30 1.28
N LEU A 652 18.33 5.64 2.56
CA LEU A 652 19.59 6.20 3.06
C LEU A 652 20.81 5.34 2.66
N PHE A 653 20.71 4.02 2.77
CA PHE A 653 21.80 3.10 2.47
C PHE A 653 22.05 3.02 0.96
N GLY A 654 21.00 3.00 0.13
CA GLY A 654 21.12 3.00 -1.33
C GLY A 654 21.61 4.33 -1.91
N LEU A 655 21.19 5.47 -1.36
CA LEU A 655 21.67 6.81 -1.75
C LEU A 655 23.18 6.96 -1.48
N LEU A 656 23.64 6.56 -0.29
CA LEU A 656 25.05 6.54 0.05
C LEU A 656 25.84 5.51 -0.77
N GLU A 657 25.25 4.34 -1.08
CA GLU A 657 25.87 3.34 -1.96
C GLU A 657 26.03 3.85 -3.40
N GLN A 658 25.02 4.50 -3.98
CA GLN A 658 25.11 5.10 -5.32
C GLN A 658 26.19 6.19 -5.37
N ARG A 659 26.28 7.04 -4.35
CA ARG A 659 27.23 8.17 -4.32
C ARG A 659 28.68 7.74 -4.08
N THR A 660 28.92 6.62 -3.38
CA THR A 660 30.28 6.19 -2.95
C THR A 660 30.77 4.89 -3.59
N GLY A 661 29.88 4.11 -4.21
CA GLY A 661 30.18 2.73 -4.65
C GLY A 661 30.35 1.73 -3.51
N MET A 662 29.95 2.09 -2.28
CA MET A 662 30.09 1.29 -1.05
C MET A 662 28.84 1.38 -0.18
N ARG A 663 28.13 0.26 0.01
CA ARG A 663 27.01 0.20 0.98
C ARG A 663 27.50 0.54 2.41
N PRO A 664 26.83 1.44 3.15
CA PRO A 664 27.12 1.64 4.56
C PRO A 664 26.95 0.34 5.36
N ARG A 665 27.70 0.20 6.46
CA ARG A 665 27.61 -0.92 7.41
C ARG A 665 26.67 -0.58 8.56
N SER A 666 25.82 -1.51 8.97
CA SER A 666 25.11 -1.47 10.25
C SER A 666 25.90 -2.26 11.31
N VAL A 667 26.60 -1.56 12.21
CA VAL A 667 27.55 -2.15 13.17
C VAL A 667 26.96 -2.11 14.59
N LYS A 668 26.80 -3.29 15.20
CA LYS A 668 26.46 -3.40 16.62
C LYS A 668 27.69 -3.19 17.51
N PRO A 669 27.54 -2.59 18.71
CA PRO A 669 28.63 -2.46 19.68
C PRO A 669 29.34 -3.77 20.03
N SER A 670 28.60 -4.87 20.13
CA SER A 670 29.15 -6.22 20.37
C SER A 670 30.03 -6.77 19.23
N SER A 671 29.90 -6.22 18.02
CA SER A 671 30.74 -6.55 16.86
C SER A 671 32.05 -5.75 16.83
N LEU A 672 32.25 -4.76 17.70
CA LEU A 672 33.46 -3.93 17.73
C LEU A 672 34.65 -4.64 18.38
N ARG A 673 35.86 -4.30 17.93
CA ARG A 673 37.16 -4.75 18.47
C ARG A 673 38.12 -3.57 18.57
N LEU A 674 38.88 -3.51 19.65
CA LEU A 674 40.06 -2.64 19.77
C LEU A 674 41.31 -3.48 19.56
N ILE A 675 42.15 -3.10 18.60
CA ILE A 675 43.42 -3.76 18.31
C ILE A 675 44.55 -2.80 18.69
N PRO A 676 45.54 -3.20 19.52
CA PRO A 676 46.70 -2.37 19.82
C PRO A 676 47.42 -1.93 18.54
N SER A 677 47.79 -0.66 18.45
CA SER A 677 48.42 -0.12 17.24
C SER A 677 49.25 1.13 17.53
N GLU A 678 50.52 1.09 17.13
CA GLU A 678 51.49 2.18 17.29
C GLU A 678 51.26 3.33 16.28
N THR A 679 50.46 3.12 15.22
CA THR A 679 50.21 4.14 14.19
C THR A 679 49.17 5.18 14.61
N PHE A 680 48.40 4.93 15.65
CA PHE A 680 47.38 5.84 16.17
C PHE A 680 47.84 6.50 17.48
N PRO A 681 47.69 7.83 17.67
CA PRO A 681 48.09 8.55 18.89
C PRO A 681 47.46 8.06 20.21
N THR A 682 46.48 7.15 20.12
CA THR A 682 45.79 6.50 21.23
C THR A 682 46.29 5.09 21.57
N GLY A 683 47.25 4.54 20.81
CA GLY A 683 47.74 3.17 21.00
C GLY A 683 46.78 2.07 20.53
N PHE A 684 45.67 2.43 19.88
CA PHE A 684 44.61 1.51 19.45
C PHE A 684 44.02 1.92 18.10
N ALA A 685 43.70 0.92 17.29
CA ALA A 685 42.87 0.99 16.10
C ALA A 685 41.49 0.36 16.38
N LEU A 686 40.46 0.79 15.64
CA LEU A 686 39.06 0.36 15.82
C LEU A 686 38.59 -0.49 14.63
N TYR A 687 38.10 -1.69 14.92
CA TYR A 687 37.62 -2.64 13.93
C TYR A 687 36.21 -3.16 14.27
N CYS A 688 35.51 -3.73 13.29
CA CYS A 688 34.33 -4.57 13.49
C CYS A 688 34.46 -5.91 12.79
N LEU A 689 33.77 -6.92 13.34
CA LEU A 689 33.65 -8.25 12.73
C LEU A 689 33.03 -8.16 11.32
N TRP A 690 33.82 -8.55 10.31
CA TRP A 690 33.39 -8.61 8.93
C TRP A 690 32.30 -9.69 8.75
N GLY A 691 31.29 -9.39 7.94
CA GLY A 691 30.15 -10.29 7.70
C GLY A 691 29.07 -10.29 8.78
N ALA A 692 29.22 -9.49 9.86
CA ALA A 692 28.17 -9.29 10.86
C ALA A 692 26.92 -8.59 10.28
N ASP A 693 27.09 -7.76 9.23
CA ASP A 693 26.00 -7.19 8.45
C ASP A 693 25.76 -8.01 7.17
N ILE A 694 24.71 -8.82 7.17
CA ILE A 694 24.31 -9.72 6.07
C ILE A 694 23.99 -9.01 4.75
N ASN A 695 23.78 -7.68 4.78
CA ASN A 695 23.46 -6.89 3.60
C ASN A 695 24.70 -6.53 2.77
N VAL A 696 25.89 -6.66 3.36
CA VAL A 696 27.15 -6.20 2.78
C VAL A 696 27.91 -7.37 2.15
N ARG A 697 27.64 -7.61 0.86
CA ARG A 697 28.15 -8.80 0.14
C ARG A 697 29.55 -8.64 -0.46
N LYS A 698 30.00 -7.40 -0.71
CA LYS A 698 31.28 -7.10 -1.37
C LYS A 698 32.41 -7.06 -0.35
N ARG A 699 33.23 -8.12 -0.30
CA ARG A 699 34.40 -8.24 0.59
C ARG A 699 35.38 -7.06 0.37
N PRO A 700 35.85 -6.36 1.43
CA PRO A 700 36.91 -5.37 1.34
C PRO A 700 38.25 -6.02 0.97
N ALA A 701 39.14 -5.27 0.32
CA ALA A 701 40.49 -5.74 0.01
C ALA A 701 41.34 -5.95 1.28
N ASN A 702 41.19 -5.05 2.26
CA ASN A 702 42.09 -4.94 3.42
C ASN A 702 41.38 -5.44 4.71
N LEU A 703 41.03 -6.73 4.76
CA LEU A 703 40.55 -7.34 6.01
C LEU A 703 41.74 -7.87 6.84
N LEU A 704 41.74 -7.54 8.13
CA LEU A 704 42.67 -8.10 9.11
C LEU A 704 42.13 -9.44 9.62
N SER A 705 42.99 -10.42 9.90
CA SER A 705 42.60 -11.75 10.40
C SER A 705 43.27 -12.02 11.74
N ILE A 706 42.48 -12.14 12.81
CA ILE A 706 42.96 -12.37 14.19
C ILE A 706 42.04 -13.41 14.84
N ASN A 707 42.60 -14.47 15.41
CA ASN A 707 41.86 -15.52 16.14
C ASN A 707 40.66 -16.08 15.34
N GLU A 708 40.85 -16.30 14.04
CA GLU A 708 39.83 -16.73 13.06
C GLU A 708 38.71 -15.70 12.78
N GLU A 709 38.63 -14.58 13.51
CA GLU A 709 37.79 -13.44 13.16
C GLU A 709 38.42 -12.65 11.98
N LEU A 710 37.60 -12.36 10.97
CA LEU A 710 37.91 -11.38 9.94
C LEU A 710 37.40 -9.99 10.38
N LEU A 711 38.24 -8.96 10.26
CA LEU A 711 38.00 -7.63 10.82
C LEU A 711 38.12 -6.53 9.74
N GLU A 712 37.12 -5.66 9.66
CA GLU A 712 37.10 -4.45 8.84
C GLU A 712 37.38 -3.21 9.71
N GLU A 713 38.21 -2.26 9.23
CA GLU A 713 38.58 -1.07 10.01
C GLU A 713 37.49 0.03 9.93
N LEU A 714 37.14 0.61 11.08
CA LEU A 714 36.26 1.77 11.12
C LEU A 714 37.09 3.03 10.89
N HIS A 715 36.97 3.62 9.70
CA HIS A 715 37.61 4.91 9.40
C HIS A 715 36.71 6.12 9.73
N GLN A 716 35.39 5.97 9.64
CA GLN A 716 34.38 6.99 9.96
C GLN A 716 33.10 6.36 10.53
N VAL A 717 32.47 7.05 11.48
CA VAL A 717 31.34 6.55 12.29
C VAL A 717 30.13 7.49 12.23
N GLY A 718 29.00 6.95 11.78
CA GLY A 718 27.68 7.54 12.02
C GLY A 718 27.13 7.05 13.36
N LEU A 719 27.36 7.81 14.43
CA LEU A 719 26.94 7.42 15.79
C LEU A 719 25.41 7.43 15.95
N GLN A 720 24.82 6.30 16.34
CA GLN A 720 23.38 6.13 16.58
C GLN A 720 23.06 5.68 18.02
N LEU A 721 24.06 5.44 18.88
CA LEU A 721 23.85 5.00 20.26
C LEU A 721 23.21 6.08 21.14
N TYR A 722 22.38 5.64 22.09
CA TYR A 722 21.95 6.43 23.24
C TYR A 722 23.09 6.55 24.28
N ASP A 723 23.03 7.54 25.18
CA ASP A 723 24.17 7.83 26.07
C ASP A 723 24.48 6.66 27.01
N PHE A 724 23.45 6.00 27.51
CA PHE A 724 23.61 4.81 28.35
C PHE A 724 24.22 3.62 27.59
N GLU A 725 23.96 3.50 26.28
CA GLU A 725 24.54 2.46 25.42
C GLU A 725 26.01 2.75 25.11
N LEU A 726 26.32 4.01 24.75
CA LEU A 726 27.69 4.44 24.47
C LEU A 726 28.58 4.32 25.72
N PHE A 727 28.14 4.82 26.87
CA PHE A 727 28.91 4.79 28.11
C PHE A 727 28.80 3.46 28.89
N ALA A 728 28.14 2.44 28.33
CA ALA A 728 28.31 1.04 28.73
C ALA A 728 29.56 0.39 28.11
N LEU A 729 30.14 1.00 27.06
CA LEU A 729 31.38 0.54 26.45
C LEU A 729 32.61 1.00 27.25
N ALA A 730 33.72 0.29 27.10
CA ALA A 730 35.00 0.65 27.72
C ALA A 730 35.43 2.09 27.31
N PRO A 731 36.04 2.90 28.20
CA PRO A 731 36.37 4.30 27.91
C PRO A 731 37.23 4.48 26.64
N GLU A 732 38.13 3.54 26.37
CA GLU A 732 39.00 3.50 25.20
C GLU A 732 38.20 3.29 23.91
N MET A 733 37.15 2.46 23.95
CA MET A 733 36.22 2.24 22.84
C MET A 733 35.43 3.52 22.55
N VAL A 734 34.89 4.16 23.59
CA VAL A 734 34.17 5.44 23.47
C VAL A 734 35.06 6.52 22.86
N ARG A 735 36.34 6.60 23.27
CA ARG A 735 37.33 7.50 22.66
C ARG A 735 37.57 7.18 21.18
N GLN A 736 37.73 5.91 20.80
CA GLN A 736 37.95 5.53 19.40
C GLN A 736 36.75 5.83 18.50
N ILE A 737 35.52 5.64 19.00
CA ILE A 737 34.27 6.03 18.33
C ILE A 737 34.23 7.56 18.19
N ALA A 738 34.49 8.30 19.27
CA ALA A 738 34.46 9.76 19.30
C ALA A 738 35.45 10.41 18.32
N MET A 739 36.65 9.84 18.14
CA MET A 739 37.63 10.30 17.14
C MET A 739 37.13 10.22 15.69
N ARG A 740 36.22 9.27 15.42
CA ARG A 740 35.76 8.90 14.06
C ARG A 740 34.33 9.37 13.77
N SER A 741 33.64 9.92 14.77
CA SER A 741 32.26 10.37 14.67
C SER A 741 32.13 11.53 13.67
N VAL A 742 31.18 11.43 12.73
CA VAL A 742 30.93 12.48 11.73
C VAL A 742 30.12 13.67 12.28
N ASN A 743 29.39 13.45 13.39
CA ASN A 743 28.95 14.53 14.26
C ASN A 743 29.97 14.71 15.39
N ASP A 744 30.43 15.94 15.61
CA ASP A 744 31.35 16.24 16.69
C ASP A 744 30.70 15.92 18.05
N PRO A 745 31.34 15.18 18.97
CA PRO A 745 30.75 14.89 20.27
C PRO A 745 30.43 16.14 21.10
N ARG A 746 31.09 17.28 20.85
CA ARG A 746 30.73 18.59 21.42
C ARG A 746 29.33 19.05 20.95
N ILE A 747 28.92 18.68 19.74
CA ILE A 747 27.52 18.86 19.30
C ILE A 747 26.59 17.88 20.01
N VAL A 748 26.95 16.59 20.07
CA VAL A 748 26.13 15.53 20.68
C VAL A 748 25.83 15.80 22.16
N PHE A 749 26.78 16.38 22.90
CA PHE A 749 26.68 16.56 24.36
C PHE A 749 26.53 18.00 24.85
N ILE A 750 26.89 19.03 24.08
CA ILE A 750 26.77 20.44 24.47
C ILE A 750 25.70 21.15 23.63
N ALA A 751 25.81 21.12 22.31
CA ALA A 751 24.85 21.82 21.44
C ALA A 751 23.46 21.17 21.40
N HIS A 752 23.35 19.87 21.73
CA HIS A 752 22.08 19.16 21.86
C HIS A 752 21.39 19.34 23.23
N ASP A 753 22.15 19.58 24.31
CA ASP A 753 21.58 19.80 25.63
C ASP A 753 20.81 21.12 25.63
N LYS A 754 19.50 21.07 25.92
CA LYS A 754 18.59 22.22 25.72
C LYS A 754 18.99 23.45 26.55
N ARG A 755 19.83 23.28 27.59
CA ARG A 755 20.40 24.39 28.38
C ARG A 755 21.30 25.31 27.56
N ILE A 756 21.80 24.89 26.40
CA ILE A 756 22.67 25.72 25.54
C ILE A 756 21.97 27.01 25.09
N LEU A 757 20.64 26.99 24.89
CA LEU A 757 19.89 28.17 24.48
C LEU A 757 19.92 29.26 25.57
N GLY A 758 19.80 28.88 26.85
CA GLY A 758 19.95 29.80 27.97
C GLY A 758 21.38 30.32 28.11
N ILE A 759 22.39 29.46 27.89
CA ILE A 759 23.80 29.88 27.90
C ILE A 759 24.08 30.89 26.77
N ILE A 760 23.58 30.67 25.55
CA ILE A 760 23.74 31.61 24.44
C ILE A 760 23.14 32.98 24.80
N LEU A 761 21.91 33.00 25.31
CA LEU A 761 21.22 34.23 25.73
C LEU A 761 21.99 35.00 26.82
N GLN A 762 22.52 34.29 27.82
CA GLN A 762 23.35 34.85 28.89
C GLN A 762 24.73 35.34 28.41
N GLU A 763 25.25 34.79 27.31
CA GLU A 763 26.57 35.15 26.76
C GLU A 763 26.52 36.29 25.72
N LEU A 764 25.35 36.73 25.25
CA LEU A 764 25.23 37.66 24.10
C LEU A 764 26.12 38.91 24.24
N ASP A 765 26.07 39.58 25.39
CA ASP A 765 26.80 40.83 25.59
C ASP A 765 28.33 40.59 25.70
N ALA A 766 28.74 39.41 26.19
CA ALA A 766 30.15 38.98 26.17
C ALA A 766 30.60 38.58 24.75
N LEU A 767 29.75 37.88 23.98
CA LEU A 767 30.02 37.52 22.60
C LEU A 767 30.25 38.75 21.70
N VAL A 768 29.51 39.83 21.95
CA VAL A 768 29.73 41.13 21.31
C VAL A 768 30.96 41.83 21.90
N HIS A 769 30.93 42.21 23.17
CA HIS A 769 31.86 43.21 23.72
C HIS A 769 33.18 42.66 24.28
N LYS A 770 33.20 41.42 24.79
CA LYS A 770 34.41 40.76 25.33
C LYS A 770 35.15 39.95 24.25
N HIS A 771 34.42 39.36 23.31
CA HIS A 771 34.97 38.38 22.35
C HIS A 771 34.91 38.81 20.87
N GLY A 772 34.12 39.83 20.49
CA GLY A 772 34.00 40.25 19.08
C GLY A 772 33.52 39.15 18.13
N ALA A 773 32.81 38.15 18.65
CA ALA A 773 32.44 36.93 17.93
C ALA A 773 31.17 37.10 17.07
N ILE A 774 30.29 38.04 17.47
CA ILE A 774 29.08 38.45 16.75
C ILE A 774 28.91 39.97 16.89
N THR A 775 28.19 40.58 15.95
CA THR A 775 27.79 41.99 16.01
C THR A 775 26.56 42.21 16.91
N CYS A 776 26.29 43.45 17.31
CA CYS A 776 25.08 43.81 18.06
C CYS A 776 23.79 43.38 17.33
N ALA A 777 23.75 43.48 16.00
CA ALA A 777 22.60 43.05 15.19
C ALA A 777 22.41 41.53 15.25
N GLN A 778 23.49 40.74 15.12
CA GLN A 778 23.44 39.28 15.25
C GLN A 778 23.08 38.84 16.68
N ALA A 779 23.55 39.55 17.70
CA ALA A 779 23.14 39.31 19.09
C ALA A 779 21.65 39.58 19.30
N GLN A 780 21.08 40.60 18.64
CA GLN A 780 19.65 40.88 18.68
C GLN A 780 18.84 39.81 17.92
N LEU A 781 19.30 39.35 16.74
CA LEU A 781 18.69 38.21 16.05
C LEU A 781 18.64 36.96 16.93
N LEU A 782 19.68 36.69 17.72
CA LEU A 782 19.69 35.58 18.69
C LEU A 782 18.75 35.81 19.88
N ARG A 783 18.70 37.03 20.40
CA ARG A 783 17.78 37.42 21.50
C ARG A 783 16.31 37.26 21.11
N ASP A 784 15.97 37.63 19.88
CA ASP A 784 14.60 37.58 19.36
C ASP A 784 14.25 36.20 18.77
N GLY A 785 15.19 35.49 18.15
CA GLY A 785 14.97 34.20 17.51
C GLY A 785 15.15 32.96 18.41
N ILE A 786 15.53 33.12 19.68
CA ILE A 786 15.59 32.02 20.67
C ILE A 786 14.40 32.12 21.65
N VAL A 787 13.90 30.97 22.13
CA VAL A 787 12.95 30.93 23.26
C VAL A 787 13.68 31.21 24.58
N PRO A 788 13.26 32.20 25.40
CA PRO A 788 13.86 32.47 26.70
C PRO A 788 13.94 31.20 27.56
N THR A 789 15.15 30.84 28.00
CA THR A 789 15.45 29.52 28.57
C THR A 789 16.11 29.67 29.93
N ILE A 790 15.36 29.41 31.01
CA ILE A 790 15.81 29.52 32.40
C ILE A 790 16.46 28.21 32.82
N LEU A 791 17.69 28.30 33.36
CA LEU A 791 18.51 27.15 33.72
C LEU A 791 18.34 26.76 35.21
N PRO A 792 18.55 25.49 35.60
CA PRO A 792 18.75 25.10 37.00
C PRO A 792 19.80 25.97 37.70
N CYS A 793 19.64 26.19 39.01
CA CYS A 793 20.50 27.00 39.89
C CYS A 793 20.73 28.49 39.50
N SER A 794 20.15 28.95 38.39
CA SER A 794 20.45 30.25 37.76
C SER A 794 19.94 31.48 38.54
N PRO A 795 20.51 32.68 38.30
CA PRO A 795 19.96 33.94 38.79
C PRO A 795 18.49 34.14 38.38
N GLU A 796 18.13 33.77 37.16
CA GLU A 796 16.79 33.91 36.59
C GLU A 796 15.78 33.01 37.30
N LEU A 797 16.14 31.76 37.61
CA LEU A 797 15.32 30.85 38.43
C LEU A 797 15.13 31.39 39.85
N LYS A 798 16.17 31.96 40.45
CA LYS A 798 16.11 32.57 41.79
C LYS A 798 15.22 33.82 41.80
N ALA A 799 15.26 34.64 40.76
CA ALA A 799 14.37 35.78 40.58
C ALA A 799 12.91 35.34 40.41
N LEU A 800 12.64 34.31 39.59
CA LEU A 800 11.31 33.74 39.42
C LEU A 800 10.73 33.23 40.75
N LEU A 801 11.52 32.46 41.51
CA LEU A 801 11.15 31.96 42.85
C LEU A 801 10.87 33.11 43.85
N ALA A 802 11.69 34.17 43.84
CA ALA A 802 11.52 35.33 44.71
C ALA A 802 10.29 36.19 44.36
N SER A 803 9.93 36.28 43.08
CA SER A 803 8.83 37.12 42.58
C SER A 803 7.43 36.63 42.95
N ARG A 804 7.29 35.35 43.32
CA ARG A 804 6.01 34.61 43.46
C ARG A 804 5.19 34.44 42.17
N ASP A 805 5.69 34.85 41.00
CA ASP A 805 5.13 34.50 39.68
C ASP A 805 5.17 32.97 39.41
N VAL A 806 5.80 32.21 40.32
CA VAL A 806 5.58 30.77 40.56
C VAL A 806 4.10 30.37 40.55
N THR A 807 3.17 31.23 40.96
CA THR A 807 1.71 30.95 40.87
C THR A 807 1.20 30.83 39.44
N ASN A 808 1.92 31.39 38.46
CA ASN A 808 1.56 31.54 37.06
C ASN A 808 2.06 30.38 36.18
N LYS A 809 2.05 29.16 36.74
CA LYS A 809 2.61 27.92 36.14
C LYS A 809 2.10 27.66 34.70
N ASP A 810 0.89 28.08 34.41
CA ASP A 810 0.20 27.86 33.14
C ASP A 810 0.90 28.55 31.96
N ASN A 811 1.68 29.61 32.21
CA ASN A 811 2.46 30.34 31.21
C ASN A 811 3.84 29.71 30.90
N PHE A 812 4.14 28.52 31.44
CA PHE A 812 5.45 27.88 31.31
C PHE A 812 5.38 26.42 30.85
N ILE A 813 6.50 25.93 30.32
CA ILE A 813 6.71 24.55 29.92
C ILE A 813 8.04 24.02 30.47
N LEU A 814 7.97 22.88 31.16
CA LEU A 814 9.11 22.15 31.68
C LEU A 814 9.63 21.21 30.60
N LYS A 815 10.92 21.34 30.25
CA LYS A 815 11.58 20.47 29.28
C LYS A 815 12.73 19.70 29.92
N PRO A 816 12.73 18.36 29.91
CA PRO A 816 13.91 17.57 30.27
C PRO A 816 15.09 17.91 29.35
N PHE A 817 16.20 18.39 29.91
CA PHE A 817 17.30 18.89 29.08
C PHE A 817 18.13 17.78 28.42
N ARG A 818 18.13 16.55 28.98
CA ARG A 818 18.84 15.38 28.44
C ARG A 818 17.97 14.38 27.63
N LEU A 819 16.64 14.44 27.70
CA LEU A 819 15.77 13.49 26.97
C LEU A 819 15.49 13.94 25.53
N ALA A 820 15.37 12.98 24.61
CA ALA A 820 15.12 13.21 23.19
C ALA A 820 13.63 13.01 22.80
N ARG A 821 13.29 13.33 21.54
CA ARG A 821 11.97 13.09 20.90
C ARG A 821 10.76 13.71 21.62
N GLY A 822 10.98 14.70 22.48
CA GLY A 822 9.93 15.33 23.29
C GLY A 822 9.49 14.53 24.52
N SER A 823 10.20 13.44 24.86
CA SER A 823 9.87 12.62 26.03
C SER A 823 9.98 13.42 27.34
N GLY A 824 8.96 13.31 28.19
CA GLY A 824 8.88 13.96 29.50
C GLY A 824 8.68 15.48 29.47
N ILE A 825 8.38 16.12 28.34
CA ILE A 825 8.00 17.53 28.32
C ILE A 825 6.61 17.69 28.97
N GLN A 826 6.45 18.66 29.87
CA GLN A 826 5.21 18.90 30.62
C GLN A 826 4.84 20.40 30.59
N PRO A 827 3.63 20.79 30.14
CA PRO A 827 3.11 22.15 30.32
C PRO A 827 2.78 22.39 31.79
N GLY A 828 3.17 23.53 32.36
CA GLY A 828 2.92 23.83 33.77
C GLY A 828 1.43 23.91 34.11
N LYS A 829 0.57 24.19 33.12
CA LYS A 829 -0.89 24.13 33.26
C LYS A 829 -1.42 22.75 33.71
N ASP A 830 -0.77 21.67 33.29
CA ASP A 830 -1.23 20.30 33.52
C ASP A 830 -0.69 19.70 34.84
N LEU A 831 0.20 20.41 35.53
CA LEU A 831 0.77 20.00 36.82
C LEU A 831 0.00 20.57 38.02
N ALA A 832 -0.01 19.82 39.12
CA ALA A 832 -0.52 20.33 40.39
C ALA A 832 0.42 21.42 40.95
N SER A 833 -0.12 22.45 41.62
CA SER A 833 0.69 23.57 42.13
C SER A 833 1.76 23.13 43.16
N SER A 834 1.51 22.07 43.92
CA SER A 834 2.46 21.44 44.84
C SER A 834 3.60 20.71 44.11
N GLU A 835 3.28 19.99 43.03
CA GLU A 835 4.24 19.31 42.16
C GLU A 835 5.13 20.32 41.42
N TRP A 836 4.52 21.37 40.86
CA TRP A 836 5.21 22.49 40.23
C TRP A 836 6.21 23.18 41.18
N CYS A 837 5.81 23.49 42.41
CA CYS A 837 6.73 24.06 43.40
C CYS A 837 7.87 23.09 43.73
N SER A 838 7.57 21.79 43.93
CA SER A 838 8.56 20.74 44.18
C SER A 838 9.60 20.63 43.06
N VAL A 839 9.17 20.71 41.79
CA VAL A 839 10.08 20.70 40.63
C VAL A 839 10.97 21.93 40.59
N LEU A 840 10.44 23.14 40.84
CA LEU A 840 11.25 24.36 40.87
C LEU A 840 12.22 24.40 42.07
N GLU A 841 11.84 23.84 43.22
CA GLU A 841 12.74 23.66 44.36
C GLU A 841 13.85 22.63 44.05
N ALA A 842 13.52 21.52 43.39
CA ALA A 842 14.50 20.55 42.92
C ALA A 842 15.47 21.18 41.90
N MET A 843 14.99 22.07 41.01
CA MET A 843 15.84 22.83 40.07
C MET A 843 16.84 23.78 40.75
N GLN A 844 16.78 24.01 42.07
CA GLN A 844 17.82 24.71 42.82
C GLN A 844 19.03 23.81 43.17
N LYS A 845 18.99 22.50 42.87
CA LYS A 845 20.07 21.53 43.13
C LYS A 845 20.26 20.59 41.94
N VAL A 846 21.35 20.74 41.20
CA VAL A 846 21.75 19.75 40.18
C VAL A 846 22.43 18.56 40.86
N ASP A 847 21.69 17.46 40.99
CA ASP A 847 22.25 16.14 41.32
C ASP A 847 22.60 15.36 40.05
N PHE A 848 23.65 14.57 40.08
CA PHE A 848 24.17 13.76 38.98
C PHE A 848 23.89 12.27 39.18
N ARG A 849 23.48 11.87 40.39
CA ARG A 849 23.27 10.48 40.81
C ARG A 849 21.79 10.13 40.98
N SER A 850 20.92 11.12 41.07
CA SER A 850 19.48 10.91 41.11
C SER A 850 18.95 10.42 39.76
N GLU A 851 18.13 9.37 39.79
CA GLU A 851 17.34 8.88 38.65
C GLU A 851 16.17 9.82 38.30
N THR A 852 15.93 10.86 39.12
CA THR A 852 14.84 11.83 38.92
C THR A 852 15.12 12.70 37.70
N THR A 853 14.14 12.83 36.80
CA THR A 853 14.25 13.68 35.61
C THR A 853 14.45 15.15 36.01
N GLN A 854 15.44 15.80 35.39
CA GLN A 854 15.76 17.21 35.61
C GLN A 854 15.35 18.07 34.41
N TYR A 855 14.80 19.24 34.70
CA TYR A 855 14.14 20.12 33.75
C TYR A 855 14.87 21.46 33.60
N LEU A 856 14.65 22.11 32.46
CA LEU A 856 14.78 23.55 32.32
C LEU A 856 13.39 24.15 32.09
N LEU A 857 13.28 25.48 32.21
CA LEU A 857 12.02 26.18 31.99
C LEU A 857 12.08 27.09 30.76
N GLN A 858 11.02 27.04 29.96
CA GLN A 858 10.73 27.98 28.86
C GLN A 858 9.30 28.52 29.03
N PRO A 859 8.96 29.70 28.51
CA PRO A 859 7.57 30.15 28.42
C PRO A 859 6.76 29.26 27.47
N LEU A 860 5.49 28.98 27.82
CA LEU A 860 4.54 28.29 26.97
C LEU A 860 3.99 29.27 25.93
N LEU A 861 4.65 29.34 24.77
CA LEU A 861 4.26 30.26 23.71
C LEU A 861 2.92 29.84 23.07
N GLN A 862 2.00 30.78 22.93
CA GLN A 862 0.86 30.60 22.03
C GLN A 862 1.38 30.55 20.58
N LEU A 863 1.02 29.49 19.86
CA LEU A 863 1.47 29.24 18.49
C LEU A 863 0.41 29.67 17.46
N ARG A 864 0.87 30.19 16.32
CA ARG A 864 0.00 30.49 15.18
C ARG A 864 -0.76 29.23 14.76
N SER A 865 -2.08 29.35 14.58
CA SER A 865 -2.96 28.25 14.18
C SER A 865 -3.49 28.45 12.77
N VAL A 866 -3.38 27.44 11.91
CA VAL A 866 -3.84 27.46 10.51
C VAL A 866 -4.95 26.41 10.33
N ASN A 867 -5.93 26.68 9.46
CA ASN A 867 -6.94 25.70 9.07
C ASN A 867 -6.38 24.82 7.94
N TRP A 868 -5.95 23.61 8.27
CA TRP A 868 -5.24 22.70 7.37
C TRP A 868 -6.12 21.57 6.86
N PHE A 869 -6.13 21.28 5.56
CA PHE A 869 -6.71 20.03 5.05
C PHE A 869 -5.72 18.89 5.25
N TRP A 870 -6.02 17.93 6.13
CA TRP A 870 -5.10 16.82 6.41
C TRP A 870 -5.27 15.70 5.37
N ASP A 871 -6.48 15.16 5.28
CA ASP A 871 -6.85 14.05 4.42
C ASP A 871 -8.40 13.95 4.30
N GLU A 872 -8.89 13.06 3.43
CA GLU A 872 -10.32 12.86 3.18
C GLU A 872 -11.14 12.39 4.39
N GLN A 873 -10.52 11.75 5.38
CA GLN A 873 -11.19 11.25 6.59
C GLN A 873 -11.20 12.30 7.72
N ARG A 874 -10.09 13.03 7.89
CA ARG A 874 -9.91 14.06 8.93
C ARG A 874 -10.41 15.44 8.52
N LYS A 875 -10.52 15.70 7.21
CA LYS A 875 -10.93 16.97 6.56
C LYS A 875 -10.07 18.17 7.01
N VAL A 876 -10.63 19.37 6.93
CA VAL A 876 -9.99 20.61 7.40
C VAL A 876 -10.03 20.66 8.92
N ARG A 877 -8.87 20.85 9.55
CA ARG A 877 -8.70 20.98 11.00
C ARG A 877 -7.95 22.25 11.35
N LYS A 878 -8.33 22.88 12.47
CA LYS A 878 -7.52 23.97 13.05
C LYS A 878 -6.28 23.34 13.71
N SER A 879 -5.10 23.72 13.25
CA SER A 879 -3.84 23.05 13.56
C SER A 879 -2.75 24.01 14.00
N ARG A 880 -1.88 23.54 14.91
CA ARG A 880 -0.60 24.16 15.28
C ARG A 880 0.54 23.43 14.55
N MET A 881 1.70 24.05 14.43
CA MET A 881 2.86 23.47 13.75
C MET A 881 4.19 23.68 14.50
N VAL A 882 5.10 22.72 14.38
CA VAL A 882 6.50 22.81 14.84
C VAL A 882 7.42 22.41 13.69
N GLY A 883 8.05 23.43 13.11
CA GLY A 883 8.99 23.30 12.00
C GLY A 883 10.36 22.82 12.44
N THR A 884 11.23 22.64 11.46
CA THR A 884 12.63 22.36 11.69
C THR A 884 13.46 22.77 10.48
N TYR A 885 14.74 23.02 10.67
CA TYR A 885 15.68 23.31 9.60
C TYR A 885 17.00 22.57 9.84
N PHE A 886 17.85 22.48 8.82
CA PHE A 886 19.12 21.76 8.89
C PHE A 886 20.32 22.70 8.69
N SER A 887 21.41 22.37 9.37
CA SER A 887 22.74 22.94 9.11
C SER A 887 23.78 21.82 9.07
N VAL A 888 24.76 21.93 8.17
CA VAL A 888 25.89 21.00 8.08
C VAL A 888 27.19 21.78 8.20
N HIS A 889 28.07 21.33 9.09
CA HIS A 889 29.35 21.98 9.42
C HIS A 889 29.22 23.48 9.80
N GLY A 890 28.08 23.86 10.38
CA GLY A 890 27.75 25.22 10.77
C GLY A 890 27.27 26.13 9.63
N ARG A 891 26.94 25.57 8.45
CA ARG A 891 26.28 26.27 7.34
C ARG A 891 24.80 25.88 7.30
N PHE A 892 23.90 26.85 7.14
CA PHE A 892 22.50 26.57 6.82
C PHE A 892 22.40 25.81 5.49
N VAL A 893 21.56 24.77 5.41
CA VAL A 893 21.34 24.01 4.16
C VAL A 893 19.87 24.01 3.70
N GLY A 894 18.91 24.36 4.56
CA GLY A 894 17.50 24.54 4.19
C GLY A 894 16.51 24.22 5.31
N LEU A 895 15.22 24.49 5.07
CA LEU A 895 14.14 23.96 5.89
C LEU A 895 14.06 22.44 5.77
N GLY A 896 13.69 21.80 6.88
CA GLY A 896 13.18 20.43 6.92
C GLY A 896 11.66 20.42 6.75
N MET A 897 10.98 19.61 7.54
CA MET A 897 9.53 19.39 7.46
C MET A 897 8.81 19.94 8.71
N TRP A 898 7.59 20.43 8.54
CA TRP A 898 6.72 20.86 9.64
C TRP A 898 5.92 19.68 10.17
N ARG A 899 5.96 19.43 11.48
CA ARG A 899 4.98 18.54 12.12
C ARG A 899 3.78 19.39 12.50
N THR A 900 2.61 19.00 12.03
CA THR A 900 1.34 19.68 12.31
C THR A 900 0.45 18.78 13.13
N ALA A 901 -0.29 19.35 14.08
CA ALA A 901 -1.21 18.61 14.94
C ALA A 901 -2.46 19.47 15.26
N SER A 902 -3.49 18.84 15.82
CA SER A 902 -4.70 19.53 16.29
C SER A 902 -4.37 20.63 17.30
N VAL A 903 -5.16 21.72 17.37
CA VAL A 903 -5.07 22.71 18.46
C VAL A 903 -5.32 22.13 19.86
N SER A 904 -5.84 20.90 19.95
CA SER A 904 -5.94 20.13 21.21
C SER A 904 -4.60 19.58 21.72
N GLU A 905 -3.57 19.54 20.87
CA GLU A 905 -2.22 19.16 21.26
C GLU A 905 -1.41 20.41 21.65
N ASP A 906 -0.85 20.42 22.86
CA ASP A 906 0.05 21.49 23.33
C ASP A 906 1.54 21.13 23.13
N ILE A 907 1.85 19.86 22.85
CA ILE A 907 3.20 19.38 22.55
C ILE A 907 3.16 18.60 21.22
N ILE A 908 3.85 19.14 20.21
CA ILE A 908 4.02 18.49 18.91
C ILE A 908 5.46 17.97 18.81
N SER A 909 5.61 16.65 18.68
CA SER A 909 6.90 15.98 18.61
C SER A 909 6.88 14.87 17.54
N ALA A 910 7.97 14.10 17.44
CA ALA A 910 8.03 12.89 16.61
C ALA A 910 7.24 11.70 17.19
N SER A 911 6.57 11.85 18.34
CA SER A 911 5.73 10.82 18.98
C SER A 911 4.26 11.23 19.17
N THR A 912 3.86 12.43 18.71
CA THR A 912 2.44 12.87 18.67
C THR A 912 1.63 11.93 17.77
N LYS A 913 0.56 11.33 18.30
CA LYS A 913 -0.17 10.23 17.64
C LYS A 913 -1.04 10.67 16.46
N ASP A 914 -1.70 11.82 16.58
CA ASP A 914 -2.52 12.39 15.51
C ASP A 914 -1.83 13.65 14.98
N ALA A 915 -0.86 13.44 14.11
CA ALA A 915 -0.06 14.46 13.45
C ALA A 915 0.13 14.12 11.96
N THR A 916 0.29 15.15 11.13
CA THR A 916 0.70 15.03 9.72
C THR A 916 1.86 15.98 9.42
N VAL A 917 2.69 15.62 8.46
CA VAL A 917 3.96 16.26 8.15
C VAL A 917 3.83 17.05 6.85
N VAL A 918 4.28 18.30 6.85
CA VAL A 918 4.07 19.28 5.78
C VAL A 918 5.42 19.81 5.29
N LEU A 919 5.56 20.01 3.98
CA LEU A 919 6.70 20.70 3.36
C LEU A 919 6.37 22.18 3.11
N SER A 920 7.36 23.01 2.81
CA SER A 920 7.11 24.41 2.43
C SER A 920 7.38 24.69 0.96
N VAL A 921 6.59 25.60 0.39
CA VAL A 921 6.83 26.28 -0.88
C VAL A 921 6.97 27.79 -0.63
N VAL A 922 7.63 28.48 -1.54
CA VAL A 922 7.65 29.94 -1.61
C VAL A 922 6.97 30.43 -2.87
N TYR A 923 6.31 31.58 -2.76
CA TYR A 923 5.83 32.32 -3.92
C TYR A 923 6.96 33.17 -4.54
N VAL A 924 6.94 33.32 -5.86
CA VAL A 924 7.89 34.09 -6.66
C VAL A 924 7.10 34.87 -7.71
N GLU A 925 7.24 36.19 -7.70
CA GLU A 925 6.66 37.09 -8.72
C GLU A 925 7.36 36.95 -10.08
#